data_AF-M9MD58-F1
#
_entry.id   AF-M9MD58-F1
#
_cell.length_a   1.000
_cell.length_b   1.000
_cell.length_c   1.000
_cell.angle_alpha   90.00
_cell.angle_beta   90.00
_cell.angle_gamma   90.00
#
_symmetry.space_group_name_H-M   'P 1'
#
loop_
_entity.id
_entity.type
_entity.pdbx_description
1 polymer ?
#
loop_
_entity_poly.entity_id
_entity_poly.type
_entity_poly.pdbx_seq_one_letter_code
_entity_poly.pdbx_strand_id
1 'polypeptide(L)'
;MAPVPTETAGWTASGPTSSASGSTRATTPEFSLVSKTRKKACVVGLGMVGIAFIEKLLKYDLQGGRDEWEITVFGEEPHIAYNRVGLTQYFANRSIESLYLNELNWYSSHAKGKLTYHTSDPVVAIDAEKKQVRTQRGIEFSYDECILATGSDASLPPYITRDQFYSTKGTFVYRTIKDLDDIIAYAVDAPKTLGRRIRKAGVIGGGLLGLEAAKALLDLEEVDQVVLVERNRWVLSRQLDQEGGTLVLQKVRDLGVEVLLQGRVRDLIWSEDGRLTAMMMQGNDGNPDEPFDIDMLVFAVGIKPRDELSNQVPGLEVQKRGGGFVVDDQLRTGVPGVYAIGECASFEDQTYGLIAPGIEMAEVLAFNLTEGPHHAMRKMKSPDVSTKLKLMGVDVASFGDFFADQGKISKPLPVSGAPKRGKASAAAVPMTADEVKKSVKALTYRDPFSDVYKKYIFTADGKYLLGGMMVGDVKDYVKLVALCNKGAAIEKPPAELIIGAKKEGEEEGDDLPDEAQVCSCHNVTKGDLIRCVKDGGVRSVGEMKSSTKCGTGCGGCLPLSQSILNKALKEAGVEISNHLCPHFAYTRQELYQIIKFKKLKDFTSAMQAVGKKADSLGCEVCRPAVGSILSSLYNDWIMNPQQRQTQDTNDRYLANVQRDGTYSVVPRLPAGEVTPAGLKVIGEVAEEYGLYTKITGGQRIDMFGAKKQDLPAIWEKLVNAGFESGHAYGKALRTVKSCVGSTWCRYGVGDSVGLAHELETRYKGLRAPHKFKGGVSGCVRECAEAQGKDFGLIATTKGWNVYVGGNGGAKPRHAELIAEDVTRREAIKILDRFILFYIRSADKLERTARWIEKFPGGLKGLKEVIVDDKLGICQDLEREMEVLVGTYHCEWTKVVRDPARQKAFRQFINTDETQEVSEKLSEREQQRPVDWPTESGPLHFSILDVAKEAVWEWRAVCKYSDLDPQVDSPSSATIKYGDTQIAVWNIPGRGVRAAQNMCPHRRAFVLADGLVGEDDKGREYVSCPLHKRNYILSAKAEEEGGKCNDGDYSIMTFETKLDKDQDLVFLKLPPTEALDAVLSTSKWMLRRATEESDALAGGQSHSVEITGPLDMDQLESSSGPKRGSGSVTAPIKASCGEASLDW
;
A
#
# COMPACT_ATOMS: atom_id res chain seq x y z
N MET A 1 12.12 -54.80 -23.04
CA MET A 1 11.44 -56.09 -22.82
C MET A 1 10.01 -55.80 -22.40
N ALA A 2 9.06 -56.38 -23.14
CA ALA A 2 7.63 -56.61 -22.85
C ALA A 2 6.80 -55.49 -22.12
N PRO A 3 5.90 -54.81 -22.86
CA PRO A 3 4.78 -54.01 -22.33
C PRO A 3 3.49 -54.87 -22.23
N VAL A 4 2.34 -54.26 -21.84
CA VAL A 4 0.91 -54.64 -22.10
C VAL A 4 0.00 -54.31 -20.87
N PRO A 5 -1.27 -53.84 -20.99
CA PRO A 5 -1.89 -52.98 -22.00
C PRO A 5 -3.01 -52.04 -21.46
N THR A 6 -3.57 -51.25 -22.38
CA THR A 6 -4.84 -50.50 -22.33
C THR A 6 -6.04 -51.33 -22.82
N GLU A 7 -7.26 -50.85 -22.48
CA GLU A 7 -8.52 -50.87 -23.28
C GLU A 7 -9.78 -51.65 -22.80
N THR A 8 -10.85 -50.84 -22.66
CA THR A 8 -12.22 -50.89 -23.27
C THR A 8 -13.30 -51.95 -22.95
N ALA A 9 -14.52 -51.38 -22.87
CA ALA A 9 -15.80 -51.78 -23.47
C ALA A 9 -16.83 -52.65 -22.71
N GLY A 10 -17.95 -51.99 -22.34
CA GLY A 10 -19.33 -52.36 -22.70
C GLY A 10 -20.04 -53.47 -21.91
N TRP A 11 -21.35 -53.31 -21.69
CA TRP A 11 -22.39 -54.25 -22.15
C TRP A 11 -23.83 -53.80 -21.78
N THR A 12 -24.76 -54.25 -22.63
CA THR A 12 -26.18 -53.89 -22.80
C THR A 12 -27.17 -54.74 -21.99
N ALA A 13 -28.43 -54.28 -21.99
CA ALA A 13 -29.62 -54.68 -21.23
C ALA A 13 -30.24 -56.09 -21.44
N SER A 14 -30.96 -56.62 -20.43
CA SER A 14 -32.44 -56.88 -20.40
C SER A 14 -32.87 -57.95 -19.37
N GLY A 15 -34.03 -57.73 -18.71
CA GLY A 15 -34.58 -58.39 -17.49
C GLY A 15 -35.20 -59.81 -17.66
N PRO A 16 -36.35 -60.18 -17.03
CA PRO A 16 -37.15 -59.54 -15.96
C PRO A 16 -37.57 -60.53 -14.82
N THR A 17 -38.24 -60.05 -13.75
CA THR A 17 -39.53 -60.57 -13.19
C THR A 17 -39.82 -60.07 -11.77
N SER A 18 -41.09 -59.76 -11.54
CA SER A 18 -41.70 -59.07 -10.39
C SER A 18 -42.28 -60.01 -9.34
N SER A 19 -42.22 -59.63 -8.06
CA SER A 19 -43.33 -59.82 -7.11
C SER A 19 -43.20 -58.84 -5.93
N ALA A 20 -44.32 -58.28 -5.49
CA ALA A 20 -44.41 -57.16 -4.55
C ALA A 20 -45.20 -57.53 -3.30
N SER A 21 -44.78 -57.03 -2.13
CA SER A 21 -45.67 -56.51 -1.07
C SER A 21 -44.88 -55.90 0.10
N GLY A 22 -45.19 -54.65 0.51
CA GLY A 22 -45.03 -54.22 1.91
C GLY A 22 -44.33 -52.88 2.27
N SER A 23 -44.81 -51.75 1.76
CA SER A 23 -44.90 -50.40 2.39
C SER A 23 -43.76 -49.83 3.30
N THR A 24 -43.06 -48.81 2.79
CA THR A 24 -43.09 -47.42 3.33
C THR A 24 -42.63 -46.45 2.22
N ARG A 25 -43.51 -45.50 1.87
CA ARG A 25 -43.34 -44.57 0.74
C ARG A 25 -42.37 -43.44 1.12
N ALA A 26 -41.29 -43.30 0.35
CA ALA A 26 -40.62 -42.02 0.11
C ALA A 26 -40.69 -41.77 -1.40
N THR A 27 -41.77 -41.11 -1.82
CA THR A 27 -41.95 -40.63 -3.20
C THR A 27 -40.97 -39.49 -3.47
N THR A 28 -40.07 -39.72 -4.42
CA THR A 28 -39.34 -38.71 -5.18
C THR A 28 -40.34 -37.66 -5.68
N PRO A 29 -40.11 -36.35 -5.47
CA PRO A 29 -40.99 -35.35 -6.08
C PRO A 29 -40.65 -35.25 -7.58
N GLU A 30 -41.54 -35.77 -8.42
CA GLU A 30 -41.76 -35.18 -9.73
C GLU A 30 -42.16 -33.71 -9.51
N PHE A 31 -41.30 -32.78 -9.92
CA PHE A 31 -41.69 -31.38 -10.02
C PHE A 31 -42.68 -31.26 -11.17
N SER A 32 -43.98 -31.29 -10.86
CA SER A 32 -45.00 -30.76 -11.75
C SER A 32 -44.69 -29.28 -11.97
N LEU A 33 -44.36 -28.91 -13.21
CA LEU A 33 -44.39 -27.52 -13.67
C LEU A 33 -45.84 -27.04 -13.69
N VAL A 34 -46.37 -26.72 -12.50
CA VAL A 34 -47.51 -25.81 -12.40
C VAL A 34 -46.98 -24.47 -12.91
N SER A 35 -47.56 -23.95 -13.99
CA SER A 35 -47.25 -22.61 -14.48
C SER A 35 -47.61 -21.60 -13.38
N LYS A 36 -46.66 -21.25 -12.52
CA LYS A 36 -46.78 -20.10 -11.64
C LYS A 36 -46.87 -18.88 -12.56
N THR A 37 -48.03 -18.23 -12.59
CA THR A 37 -48.18 -16.90 -13.18
C THR A 37 -47.22 -15.95 -12.49
N ARG A 38 -46.20 -15.48 -13.22
CA ARG A 38 -45.23 -14.50 -12.75
C ARG A 38 -45.89 -13.13 -12.60
N LYS A 39 -45.41 -12.31 -11.66
CA LYS A 39 -45.83 -10.93 -11.46
C LYS A 39 -45.28 -10.04 -12.58
N LYS A 40 -46.13 -9.13 -13.08
CA LYS A 40 -45.82 -8.20 -14.18
C LYS A 40 -45.29 -6.88 -13.66
N ALA A 41 -44.01 -6.60 -13.92
CA ALA A 41 -43.41 -5.28 -13.75
C ALA A 41 -43.45 -4.50 -15.06
N CYS A 42 -44.21 -3.40 -15.09
CA CYS A 42 -44.21 -2.45 -16.20
C CYS A 42 -43.23 -1.31 -15.91
N VAL A 43 -42.17 -1.18 -16.71
CA VAL A 43 -41.20 -0.08 -16.58
C VAL A 43 -41.49 0.95 -17.67
N VAL A 44 -41.79 2.18 -17.26
CA VAL A 44 -42.08 3.31 -18.17
C VAL A 44 -40.81 4.16 -18.30
N GLY A 45 -40.05 3.91 -19.35
CA GLY A 45 -38.77 4.58 -19.65
C GLY A 45 -37.59 3.61 -19.70
N LEU A 46 -36.98 3.49 -20.89
CA LEU A 46 -35.77 2.68 -21.14
C LEU A 46 -34.49 3.53 -21.09
N GLY A 47 -34.36 4.35 -20.04
CA GLY A 47 -33.16 5.14 -19.77
C GLY A 47 -32.14 4.40 -18.89
N MET A 48 -31.04 5.07 -18.54
CA MET A 48 -29.97 4.50 -17.69
C MET A 48 -30.47 3.99 -16.33
N VAL A 49 -31.44 4.69 -15.71
CA VAL A 49 -32.05 4.27 -14.44
C VAL A 49 -33.04 3.11 -14.63
N GLY A 50 -33.82 3.16 -15.72
CA GLY A 50 -34.77 2.09 -16.06
C GLY A 50 -34.06 0.75 -16.26
N ILE A 51 -32.99 0.72 -17.07
CA ILE A 51 -32.21 -0.52 -17.29
C ILE A 51 -31.52 -0.99 -15.99
N ALA A 52 -31.00 -0.08 -15.17
CA ALA A 52 -30.39 -0.45 -13.88
C ALA A 52 -31.41 -1.09 -12.93
N PHE A 53 -32.67 -0.64 -12.93
CA PHE A 53 -33.74 -1.28 -12.19
C PHE A 53 -34.03 -2.69 -12.70
N ILE A 54 -34.13 -2.85 -14.03
CA ILE A 54 -34.37 -4.15 -14.69
C ILE A 54 -33.28 -5.15 -14.31
N GLU A 55 -32.00 -4.78 -14.44
CA GLU A 55 -30.85 -5.61 -14.08
C GLU A 55 -30.90 -6.04 -12.61
N LYS A 56 -31.15 -5.10 -11.69
CA LYS A 56 -31.19 -5.37 -10.25
C LYS A 56 -32.38 -6.26 -9.89
N LEU A 57 -33.55 -6.02 -10.48
CA LEU A 57 -34.74 -6.83 -10.24
C LEU A 57 -34.51 -8.28 -10.71
N LEU A 58 -34.04 -8.48 -11.94
CA LEU A 58 -33.71 -9.81 -12.47
C LEU A 58 -32.66 -10.52 -11.61
N LYS A 59 -31.63 -9.79 -11.19
CA LYS A 59 -30.57 -10.32 -10.32
C LYS A 59 -31.12 -10.77 -8.97
N TYR A 60 -31.90 -9.95 -8.28
CA TYR A 60 -32.45 -10.31 -6.97
C TYR A 60 -33.48 -11.43 -7.07
N ASP A 61 -34.35 -11.40 -8.09
CA ASP A 61 -35.33 -12.48 -8.34
C ASP A 61 -34.64 -13.84 -8.56
N LEU A 62 -33.52 -13.87 -9.30
CA LEU A 62 -32.73 -15.08 -9.51
C LEU A 62 -31.95 -15.50 -8.26
N GLN A 63 -31.33 -14.56 -7.54
CA GLN A 63 -30.58 -14.85 -6.31
C GLN A 63 -31.46 -15.37 -5.18
N GLY A 64 -32.72 -14.91 -5.12
CA GLY A 64 -33.74 -15.45 -4.22
C GLY A 64 -34.25 -16.84 -4.60
N GLY A 65 -33.90 -17.35 -5.80
CA GLY A 65 -34.31 -18.66 -6.30
C GLY A 65 -35.82 -18.78 -6.60
N ARG A 66 -36.50 -17.65 -6.82
CA ARG A 66 -37.97 -17.58 -6.90
C ARG A 66 -38.51 -17.50 -8.32
N ASP A 67 -37.80 -16.81 -9.22
CA ASP A 67 -38.18 -16.64 -10.64
C ASP A 67 -39.64 -16.13 -10.79
N GLU A 68 -40.02 -15.16 -9.95
CA GLU A 68 -41.39 -14.71 -9.75
C GLU A 68 -41.80 -13.55 -10.66
N TRP A 69 -40.87 -12.90 -11.35
CA TRP A 69 -41.15 -11.66 -12.08
C TRP A 69 -41.03 -11.79 -13.60
N GLU A 70 -41.88 -11.09 -14.34
CA GLU A 70 -41.73 -10.79 -15.76
C GLU A 70 -41.73 -9.28 -15.97
N ILE A 71 -40.87 -8.79 -16.86
CA ILE A 71 -40.61 -7.37 -17.03
C ILE A 71 -40.96 -6.96 -18.45
N THR A 72 -41.79 -5.93 -18.58
CA THR A 72 -42.03 -5.24 -19.86
C THR A 72 -41.63 -3.79 -19.71
N VAL A 73 -40.73 -3.31 -20.57
CA VAL A 73 -40.28 -1.91 -20.59
C VAL A 73 -40.73 -1.21 -21.87
N PHE A 74 -41.27 0.00 -21.73
CA PHE A 74 -41.67 0.86 -22.83
C PHE A 74 -40.76 2.09 -22.88
N GLY A 75 -40.05 2.25 -23.99
CA GLY A 75 -39.17 3.37 -24.30
C GLY A 75 -39.73 4.25 -25.41
N GLU A 76 -39.65 5.57 -25.23
CA GLU A 76 -40.03 6.55 -26.24
C GLU A 76 -39.04 6.59 -27.40
N GLU A 77 -37.75 6.50 -27.10
CA GLU A 77 -36.69 6.60 -28.10
C GLU A 77 -36.60 5.34 -28.96
N PRO A 78 -36.11 5.43 -30.21
CA PRO A 78 -35.94 4.28 -31.11
C PRO A 78 -34.78 3.36 -30.71
N HIS A 79 -34.15 3.58 -29.56
CA HIS A 79 -32.94 2.90 -29.12
C HIS A 79 -33.17 2.14 -27.81
N ILE A 80 -32.41 1.05 -27.63
CA ILE A 80 -32.25 0.43 -26.30
C ILE A 80 -31.44 1.34 -25.37
N ALA A 81 -31.38 1.00 -24.09
CA ALA A 81 -30.75 1.85 -23.08
C ALA A 81 -29.27 2.11 -23.39
N TYR A 82 -28.89 3.39 -23.41
CA TYR A 82 -27.56 3.87 -23.78
C TYR A 82 -27.04 4.91 -22.78
N ASN A 83 -25.73 5.17 -22.83
CA ASN A 83 -25.05 6.09 -21.94
C ASN A 83 -25.25 7.55 -22.33
N ARG A 84 -26.27 8.19 -21.75
CA ARG A 84 -26.58 9.61 -21.97
C ARG A 84 -25.51 10.56 -21.40
N VAL A 85 -24.74 10.13 -20.40
CA VAL A 85 -23.63 10.93 -19.85
C VAL A 85 -22.45 10.98 -20.83
N GLY A 86 -22.33 9.99 -21.72
CA GLY A 86 -21.27 9.89 -22.72
C GLY A 86 -21.60 10.46 -24.09
N LEU A 87 -22.65 11.27 -24.24
CA LEU A 87 -23.14 11.75 -25.55
C LEU A 87 -22.08 12.47 -26.38
N THR A 88 -21.13 13.15 -25.77
CA THR A 88 -20.03 13.84 -26.50
C THR A 88 -19.19 12.87 -27.32
N GLN A 89 -19.07 11.60 -26.88
CA GLN A 89 -18.34 10.55 -27.61
C GLN A 89 -19.00 10.22 -28.96
N TYR A 90 -20.31 10.47 -29.09
CA TYR A 90 -21.02 10.29 -30.34
C TYR A 90 -20.47 11.20 -31.45
N PHE A 91 -19.92 12.37 -31.09
CA PHE A 91 -19.34 13.29 -32.08
C PHE A 91 -18.06 12.77 -32.73
N ALA A 92 -17.28 11.97 -32.01
CA ALA A 92 -16.04 11.41 -32.53
C ALA A 92 -16.30 10.21 -33.48
N ASN A 93 -17.14 9.26 -33.05
CA ASN A 93 -17.22 7.95 -33.71
C ASN A 93 -18.55 7.68 -34.45
N ARG A 94 -19.58 8.52 -34.25
CA ARG A 94 -20.94 8.36 -34.82
C ARG A 94 -21.56 6.97 -34.61
N SER A 95 -21.10 6.22 -33.62
CA SER A 95 -21.61 4.86 -33.32
C SER A 95 -22.50 4.89 -32.09
N ILE A 96 -23.77 4.56 -32.29
CA ILE A 96 -24.76 4.43 -31.23
C ILE A 96 -24.48 3.17 -30.41
N GLU A 97 -24.03 2.10 -31.06
CA GLU A 97 -23.73 0.81 -30.43
C GLU A 97 -22.66 0.94 -29.36
N SER A 98 -21.68 1.83 -29.57
CA SER A 98 -20.64 2.14 -28.58
C SER A 98 -21.17 2.77 -27.29
N LEU A 99 -22.38 3.33 -27.33
CA LEU A 99 -23.06 3.93 -26.18
C LEU A 99 -24.00 2.97 -25.47
N TYR A 100 -24.33 1.80 -26.05
CA TYR A 100 -25.26 0.87 -25.41
C TYR A 100 -24.75 0.39 -24.05
N LEU A 101 -25.63 0.40 -23.05
CA LEU A 101 -25.29 -0.05 -21.69
C LEU A 101 -25.22 -1.58 -21.57
N ASN A 102 -25.98 -2.27 -22.41
CA ASN A 102 -25.91 -3.72 -22.59
C ASN A 102 -25.93 -4.03 -24.07
N GLU A 103 -25.20 -5.08 -24.47
CA GLU A 103 -25.27 -5.59 -25.84
C GLU A 103 -26.67 -6.11 -26.17
N LEU A 104 -27.07 -6.08 -27.44
CA LEU A 104 -28.35 -6.61 -27.90
C LEU A 104 -28.59 -8.06 -27.48
N ASN A 105 -27.53 -8.87 -27.46
CA ASN A 105 -27.58 -10.27 -27.04
C ASN A 105 -27.95 -10.46 -25.56
N TRP A 106 -27.69 -9.46 -24.71
CA TRP A 106 -28.10 -9.53 -23.31
C TRP A 106 -29.62 -9.56 -23.19
N TYR A 107 -30.34 -8.73 -23.97
CA TYR A 107 -31.80 -8.70 -23.96
C TYR A 107 -32.40 -10.03 -24.43
N SER A 108 -31.81 -10.66 -25.47
CA SER A 108 -32.26 -11.95 -25.99
C SER A 108 -31.79 -13.16 -25.20
N SER A 109 -30.80 -13.02 -24.31
CA SER A 109 -30.27 -14.11 -23.48
C SER A 109 -31.24 -14.59 -22.38
N HIS A 110 -32.27 -13.81 -22.08
CA HIS A 110 -33.27 -14.14 -21.06
C HIS A 110 -34.32 -15.12 -21.61
N ALA A 111 -34.90 -15.94 -20.71
CA ALA A 111 -35.99 -16.84 -21.09
C ALA A 111 -37.14 -16.05 -21.77
N LYS A 112 -37.75 -16.63 -22.80
CA LYS A 112 -38.81 -15.97 -23.58
C LYS A 112 -39.92 -15.46 -22.65
N GLY A 113 -40.24 -14.17 -22.76
CA GLY A 113 -41.23 -13.47 -21.93
C GLY A 113 -40.72 -12.97 -20.57
N LYS A 114 -39.49 -13.30 -20.16
CA LYS A 114 -38.90 -12.81 -18.90
C LYS A 114 -38.58 -11.31 -18.94
N LEU A 115 -38.04 -10.85 -20.07
CA LEU A 115 -37.76 -9.45 -20.35
C LEU A 115 -38.26 -9.14 -21.77
N THR A 116 -39.19 -8.19 -21.87
CA THR A 116 -39.72 -7.67 -23.14
C THR A 116 -39.47 -6.16 -23.18
N TYR A 117 -39.00 -5.65 -24.30
CA TYR A 117 -38.79 -4.21 -24.48
C TYR A 117 -39.49 -3.73 -25.75
N HIS A 118 -40.05 -2.52 -25.66
CA HIS A 118 -40.65 -1.78 -26.77
C HIS A 118 -39.93 -0.45 -26.90
N THR A 119 -39.48 -0.11 -28.11
CA THR A 119 -38.88 1.18 -28.46
C THR A 119 -39.82 1.95 -29.40
N SER A 120 -39.65 3.28 -29.50
CA SER A 120 -40.53 4.15 -30.29
C SER A 120 -42.02 4.02 -29.97
N ASP A 121 -42.35 3.75 -28.70
CA ASP A 121 -43.73 3.60 -28.26
C ASP A 121 -43.90 4.10 -26.81
N PRO A 122 -43.97 5.43 -26.61
CA PRO A 122 -44.13 6.00 -25.28
C PRO A 122 -45.47 5.62 -24.66
N VAL A 123 -45.49 5.47 -23.33
CA VAL A 123 -46.73 5.36 -22.56
C VAL A 123 -47.37 6.75 -22.50
N VAL A 124 -48.66 6.82 -22.86
CA VAL A 124 -49.42 8.09 -22.93
C VAL A 124 -50.51 8.20 -21.87
N ALA A 125 -50.90 7.07 -21.25
CA ALA A 125 -51.91 7.05 -20.19
C ALA A 125 -51.68 5.86 -19.24
N ILE A 126 -52.06 6.04 -17.98
CA ILE A 126 -52.08 4.99 -16.95
C ILE A 126 -53.48 4.96 -16.34
N ASP A 127 -54.13 3.80 -16.38
CA ASP A 127 -55.37 3.54 -15.65
C ASP A 127 -54.99 2.78 -14.37
N ALA A 128 -54.88 3.51 -13.25
CA ALA A 128 -54.46 2.96 -11.97
C ALA A 128 -55.52 2.03 -11.35
N GLU A 129 -56.81 2.25 -11.64
CA GLU A 129 -57.90 1.41 -11.14
C GLU A 129 -57.88 0.03 -11.81
N LYS A 130 -57.67 0.00 -13.14
CA LYS A 130 -57.56 -1.26 -13.90
C LYS A 130 -56.15 -1.85 -13.92
N LYS A 131 -55.17 -1.16 -13.33
CA LYS A 131 -53.73 -1.47 -13.42
C LYS A 131 -53.28 -1.74 -14.85
N GLN A 132 -53.57 -0.79 -15.75
CA GLN A 132 -53.19 -0.86 -17.16
C GLN A 132 -52.43 0.39 -17.61
N VAL A 133 -51.47 0.21 -18.50
CA VAL A 133 -50.86 1.32 -19.25
C VAL A 133 -51.30 1.25 -20.71
N ARG A 134 -51.42 2.41 -21.35
CA ARG A 134 -51.69 2.53 -22.78
C ARG A 134 -50.57 3.27 -23.47
N THR A 135 -50.04 2.69 -24.54
CA THR A 135 -48.98 3.29 -25.35
C THR A 135 -49.53 4.11 -26.52
N GLN A 136 -48.68 4.93 -27.13
CA GLN A 136 -49.05 5.75 -28.28
C GLN A 136 -49.50 4.91 -29.50
N ARG A 137 -48.91 3.73 -29.70
CA ARG A 137 -49.31 2.78 -30.76
C ARG A 137 -50.57 1.97 -30.42
N GLY A 138 -51.18 2.22 -29.25
CA GLY A 138 -52.42 1.58 -28.83
C GLY A 138 -52.23 0.22 -28.15
N ILE A 139 -51.03 -0.10 -27.66
CA ILE A 139 -50.84 -1.30 -26.83
C ILE A 139 -51.44 -1.02 -25.46
N GLU A 140 -52.36 -1.88 -25.02
CA GLU A 140 -52.86 -1.93 -23.65
C GLU A 140 -52.15 -3.05 -22.89
N PHE A 141 -51.44 -2.70 -21.81
CA PHE A 141 -50.65 -3.65 -21.03
C PHE A 141 -51.06 -3.62 -19.55
N SER A 142 -51.52 -4.75 -19.03
CA SER A 142 -51.83 -4.92 -17.60
C SER A 142 -50.57 -5.19 -16.78
N TYR A 143 -50.45 -4.55 -15.62
CA TYR A 143 -49.31 -4.68 -14.71
C TYR A 143 -49.74 -5.05 -13.29
N ASP A 144 -48.83 -5.66 -12.52
CA ASP A 144 -48.98 -5.80 -11.07
C ASP A 144 -48.36 -4.60 -10.36
N GLU A 145 -47.16 -4.22 -10.81
CA GLU A 145 -46.41 -3.03 -10.36
C GLU A 145 -45.97 -2.19 -11.58
N CYS A 146 -46.15 -0.87 -11.50
CA CYS A 146 -45.73 0.09 -12.51
C CYS A 146 -44.61 0.99 -11.97
N ILE A 147 -43.51 1.09 -12.70
CA ILE A 147 -42.31 1.83 -12.32
C ILE A 147 -42.09 2.95 -13.33
N LEU A 148 -42.29 4.19 -12.89
CA LEU A 148 -42.03 5.39 -13.66
C LEU A 148 -40.53 5.70 -13.62
N ALA A 149 -39.88 5.54 -14.76
CA ALA A 149 -38.47 5.87 -14.99
C ALA A 149 -38.35 6.81 -16.22
N THR A 150 -39.29 7.74 -16.35
CA THR A 150 -39.47 8.64 -17.50
C THR A 150 -38.34 9.67 -17.63
N GLY A 151 -37.54 9.84 -16.58
CA GLY A 151 -36.38 10.72 -16.57
C GLY A 151 -36.76 12.20 -16.65
N SER A 152 -35.99 12.96 -17.41
CA SER A 152 -36.17 14.40 -17.59
C SER A 152 -35.94 14.81 -19.05
N ASP A 153 -36.41 16.02 -19.32
CA ASP A 153 -36.38 16.68 -20.61
C ASP A 153 -35.54 17.97 -20.53
N ALA A 154 -35.09 18.50 -21.67
CA ALA A 154 -34.33 19.74 -21.71
C ALA A 154 -35.22 20.94 -21.37
N SER A 155 -34.74 21.80 -20.47
CA SER A 155 -35.43 23.06 -20.16
C SER A 155 -35.16 24.09 -21.24
N LEU A 156 -36.19 24.85 -21.60
CA LEU A 156 -36.07 26.00 -22.51
C LEU A 156 -36.11 27.31 -21.72
N PRO A 157 -35.42 28.37 -22.17
CA PRO A 157 -35.54 29.70 -21.59
C PRO A 157 -36.97 30.26 -21.69
N PRO A 158 -37.37 31.19 -20.79
CA PRO A 158 -38.74 31.70 -20.75
C PRO A 158 -39.15 32.54 -21.97
N TYR A 159 -38.20 32.98 -22.79
CA TYR A 159 -38.45 33.79 -23.99
C TYR A 159 -38.74 32.97 -25.26
N ILE A 160 -38.65 31.63 -25.19
CA ILE A 160 -38.99 30.76 -26.33
C ILE A 160 -39.97 29.68 -25.87
N THR A 161 -41.12 29.60 -26.53
CA THR A 161 -42.08 28.53 -26.26
C THR A 161 -41.64 27.24 -26.94
N ARG A 162 -42.20 26.12 -26.50
CA ARG A 162 -41.87 24.80 -27.05
C ARG A 162 -42.29 24.64 -28.52
N ASP A 163 -43.46 25.17 -28.87
CA ASP A 163 -43.94 25.19 -30.27
C ASP A 163 -43.04 26.05 -31.15
N GLN A 164 -42.62 27.22 -30.64
CA GLN A 164 -41.65 28.08 -31.33
C GLN A 164 -40.34 27.34 -31.55
N PHE A 165 -39.76 26.73 -30.50
CA PHE A 165 -38.51 25.96 -30.58
C PHE A 165 -38.53 24.89 -31.68
N TYR A 166 -39.60 24.10 -31.80
CA TYR A 166 -39.70 23.08 -32.85
C TYR A 166 -39.93 23.65 -34.26
N SER A 167 -40.48 24.87 -34.37
CA SER A 167 -40.67 25.55 -35.65
C SER A 167 -39.46 26.36 -36.12
N THR A 168 -38.57 26.75 -35.19
CA THR A 168 -37.40 27.58 -35.48
C THR A 168 -36.25 26.74 -36.03
N LYS A 169 -35.75 27.10 -37.21
CA LYS A 169 -34.56 26.45 -37.80
C LYS A 169 -33.30 27.04 -37.16
N GLY A 170 -32.38 26.17 -36.76
CA GLY A 170 -31.10 26.57 -36.17
C GLY A 170 -31.08 26.64 -34.64
N THR A 171 -32.15 26.20 -33.96
CA THR A 171 -32.17 26.07 -32.49
C THR A 171 -32.27 24.60 -32.08
N PHE A 172 -31.46 24.19 -31.10
CA PHE A 172 -31.34 22.79 -30.66
C PHE A 172 -31.24 22.69 -29.13
N VAL A 173 -31.35 21.47 -28.61
CA VAL A 173 -31.02 21.10 -27.23
C VAL A 173 -29.95 20.02 -27.24
N TYR A 174 -29.35 19.71 -26.08
CA TYR A 174 -28.35 18.66 -25.96
C TYR A 174 -28.82 17.60 -24.98
N ARG A 175 -29.55 16.57 -25.46
CA ARG A 175 -30.17 15.58 -24.56
C ARG A 175 -30.25 14.17 -25.11
N THR A 176 -30.66 13.96 -26.36
CA THR A 176 -30.89 12.64 -27.00
C THR A 176 -29.99 12.45 -28.21
N ILE A 177 -29.84 11.22 -28.70
CA ILE A 177 -29.08 10.95 -29.94
C ILE A 177 -29.71 11.70 -31.12
N LYS A 178 -31.05 11.75 -31.18
CA LYS A 178 -31.76 12.52 -32.20
C LYS A 178 -31.38 14.00 -32.18
N ASP A 179 -31.29 14.62 -30.99
CA ASP A 179 -30.88 16.03 -30.89
C ASP A 179 -29.48 16.25 -31.44
N LEU A 180 -28.58 15.29 -31.22
CA LEU A 180 -27.22 15.33 -31.74
C LEU A 180 -27.21 15.16 -33.26
N ASP A 181 -27.96 14.21 -33.80
CA ASP A 181 -28.14 14.03 -35.25
C ASP A 181 -28.71 15.30 -35.92
N ASP A 182 -29.71 15.94 -35.31
CA ASP A 182 -30.30 17.18 -35.80
C ASP A 182 -29.26 18.34 -35.81
N ILE A 183 -28.43 18.44 -34.76
CA ILE A 183 -27.31 19.39 -34.66
C ILE A 183 -26.31 19.18 -35.81
N ILE A 184 -25.87 17.94 -36.00
CA ILE A 184 -24.88 17.58 -37.02
C ILE A 184 -25.44 17.84 -38.42
N ALA A 185 -26.66 17.39 -38.68
CA ALA A 185 -27.31 17.54 -39.98
C ALA A 185 -27.43 19.02 -40.37
N TYR A 186 -27.85 19.88 -39.43
CA TYR A 186 -27.94 21.32 -39.69
C TYR A 186 -26.59 21.95 -40.00
N ALA A 187 -25.54 21.60 -39.26
CA ALA A 187 -24.18 22.10 -39.50
C ALA A 187 -23.64 21.64 -40.87
N VAL A 188 -23.82 20.35 -41.21
CA VAL A 188 -23.39 19.76 -42.49
C VAL A 188 -24.15 20.35 -43.69
N ASP A 189 -25.44 20.65 -43.54
CA ASP A 189 -26.25 21.26 -44.60
C ASP A 189 -26.10 22.79 -44.68
N ALA A 190 -25.40 23.43 -43.74
CA ALA A 190 -25.20 24.88 -43.72
C ALA A 190 -24.59 25.44 -45.02
N PRO A 191 -23.54 24.84 -45.63
CA PRO A 191 -23.01 25.32 -46.91
C PRO A 191 -24.04 25.34 -48.05
N LYS A 192 -25.01 24.41 -48.04
CA LYS A 192 -26.08 24.36 -49.05
C LYS A 192 -27.22 25.33 -48.74
N THR A 193 -27.58 25.46 -47.46
CA THR A 193 -28.75 26.23 -47.03
C THR A 193 -28.45 27.71 -46.77
N LEU A 194 -27.24 28.03 -46.30
CA LEU A 194 -26.76 29.38 -46.01
C LEU A 194 -25.79 29.91 -47.08
N GLY A 195 -25.32 29.06 -48.00
CA GLY A 195 -24.26 29.40 -48.96
C GLY A 195 -22.86 29.50 -48.35
N ARG A 196 -22.71 29.14 -47.06
CA ARG A 196 -21.46 29.19 -46.29
C ARG A 196 -21.55 28.28 -45.06
N ARG A 197 -20.41 28.08 -44.40
CA ARG A 197 -20.32 27.42 -43.08
C ARG A 197 -21.00 28.23 -41.98
N ILE A 198 -21.24 27.60 -40.84
CA ILE A 198 -21.76 28.23 -39.63
C ILE A 198 -20.68 29.16 -39.08
N ARG A 199 -20.91 30.49 -39.12
CA ARG A 199 -19.90 31.47 -38.64
C ARG A 199 -19.80 31.45 -37.12
N LYS A 200 -20.95 31.41 -36.44
CA LYS A 200 -21.06 31.38 -34.98
C LYS A 200 -22.14 30.40 -34.55
N ALA A 201 -21.76 29.42 -33.73
CA ALA A 201 -22.69 28.53 -33.05
C ALA A 201 -22.65 28.79 -31.54
N GLY A 202 -23.80 29.08 -30.95
CA GLY A 202 -23.90 29.45 -29.54
C GLY A 202 -24.39 28.33 -28.64
N VAL A 203 -23.97 28.38 -27.38
CA VAL A 203 -24.54 27.56 -26.30
C VAL A 203 -25.02 28.47 -25.18
N ILE A 204 -26.29 28.34 -24.80
CA ILE A 204 -26.84 29.07 -23.65
C ILE A 204 -26.75 28.21 -22.39
N GLY A 205 -25.91 28.64 -21.45
CA GLY A 205 -25.67 28.01 -20.15
C GLY A 205 -24.25 27.45 -20.05
N GLY A 206 -23.48 27.88 -19.04
CA GLY A 206 -22.13 27.41 -18.73
C GLY A 206 -22.09 26.34 -17.63
N GLY A 207 -23.14 25.52 -17.56
CA GLY A 207 -23.19 24.32 -16.71
C GLY A 207 -22.53 23.11 -17.35
N LEU A 208 -22.68 21.93 -16.74
CA LEU A 208 -22.12 20.67 -17.23
C LEU A 208 -22.50 20.37 -18.69
N LEU A 209 -23.80 20.33 -18.96
CA LEU A 209 -24.33 20.06 -20.31
C LEU A 209 -23.92 21.14 -21.31
N GLY A 210 -23.77 22.38 -20.86
CA GLY A 210 -23.38 23.49 -21.72
C GLY A 210 -21.93 23.42 -22.18
N LEU A 211 -21.02 23.04 -21.27
CA LEU A 211 -19.62 22.82 -21.64
C LEU A 211 -19.46 21.60 -22.57
N GLU A 212 -20.23 20.53 -22.36
CA GLU A 212 -20.26 19.38 -23.26
C GLU A 212 -20.84 19.72 -24.64
N ALA A 213 -21.93 20.49 -24.67
CA ALA A 213 -22.50 21.00 -25.92
C ALA A 213 -21.53 21.92 -26.66
N ALA A 214 -20.80 22.79 -25.95
CA ALA A 214 -19.78 23.64 -26.55
C ALA A 214 -18.63 22.81 -27.14
N LYS A 215 -18.21 21.73 -26.45
CA LYS A 215 -17.24 20.78 -26.99
C LYS A 215 -17.73 20.12 -28.28
N ALA A 216 -18.96 19.64 -28.24
CA ALA A 216 -19.59 18.97 -29.37
C ALA A 216 -19.65 19.88 -30.61
N LEU A 217 -19.98 21.17 -30.44
CA LEU A 217 -19.96 22.15 -31.53
C LEU A 217 -18.54 22.45 -32.02
N LEU A 218 -17.55 22.49 -31.12
CA LEU A 218 -16.15 22.72 -31.48
C LEU A 218 -15.57 21.56 -32.32
N ASP A 219 -16.08 20.35 -32.11
CA ASP A 219 -15.68 19.15 -32.86
C ASP A 219 -16.39 19.02 -34.22
N LEU A 220 -17.32 19.91 -34.55
CA LEU A 220 -17.91 20.00 -35.88
C LEU A 220 -17.04 20.89 -36.76
N GLU A 221 -16.48 20.33 -37.82
CA GLU A 221 -15.63 21.09 -38.72
C GLU A 221 -16.39 22.27 -39.33
N GLU A 222 -17.68 22.12 -39.63
CA GLU A 222 -18.55 23.11 -40.28
C GLU A 222 -18.87 24.37 -39.44
N VAL A 223 -18.39 24.44 -38.20
CA VAL A 223 -18.55 25.57 -37.29
C VAL A 223 -17.23 26.35 -37.19
N ASP A 224 -17.23 27.62 -37.59
CA ASP A 224 -16.02 28.45 -37.58
C ASP A 224 -15.71 29.01 -36.17
N GLN A 225 -16.73 29.33 -35.36
CA GLN A 225 -16.58 29.87 -34.00
C GLN A 225 -17.68 29.37 -33.07
N VAL A 226 -17.31 28.90 -31.88
CA VAL A 226 -18.24 28.54 -30.80
C VAL A 226 -18.32 29.67 -29.78
N VAL A 227 -19.53 30.01 -29.33
CA VAL A 227 -19.80 31.04 -28.33
C VAL A 227 -20.59 30.44 -27.16
N LEU A 228 -20.07 30.54 -25.93
CA LEU A 228 -20.75 30.12 -24.71
C LEU A 228 -21.28 31.34 -23.96
N VAL A 229 -22.59 31.37 -23.70
CA VAL A 229 -23.23 32.44 -22.91
C VAL A 229 -23.58 31.93 -21.52
N GLU A 230 -23.00 32.54 -20.49
CA GLU A 230 -23.27 32.22 -19.09
C GLU A 230 -23.71 33.47 -18.34
N ARG A 231 -24.86 33.38 -17.65
CA ARG A 231 -25.43 34.50 -16.89
C ARG A 231 -24.70 34.80 -15.58
N ASN A 232 -23.95 33.85 -15.07
CA ASN A 232 -23.14 33.97 -13.85
C ASN A 232 -21.75 34.56 -14.17
N ARG A 233 -20.99 34.88 -13.11
CA ARG A 233 -19.63 35.42 -13.22
C ARG A 233 -18.58 34.36 -13.58
N TRP A 234 -18.90 33.07 -13.50
CA TRP A 234 -18.04 31.95 -13.89
C TRP A 234 -18.88 30.74 -14.31
N VAL A 235 -18.26 29.81 -15.03
CA VAL A 235 -18.85 28.53 -15.45
C VAL A 235 -18.85 27.51 -14.30
N LEU A 236 -19.75 26.52 -14.33
CA LEU A 236 -19.88 25.51 -13.27
C LEU A 236 -20.17 26.08 -11.87
N SER A 237 -20.90 27.19 -11.80
CA SER A 237 -21.21 27.90 -10.55
C SER A 237 -22.01 27.10 -9.52
N ARG A 238 -22.55 25.93 -9.89
CA ARG A 238 -23.21 24.99 -8.98
C ARG A 238 -22.25 24.00 -8.33
N GLN A 239 -21.07 23.78 -8.90
CA GLN A 239 -20.08 22.80 -8.44
C GLN A 239 -18.79 23.45 -7.92
N LEU A 240 -18.45 24.63 -8.44
CA LEU A 240 -17.20 25.34 -8.15
C LEU A 240 -17.46 26.74 -7.63
N ASP A 241 -16.55 27.22 -6.79
CA ASP A 241 -16.45 28.64 -6.49
C ASP A 241 -15.76 29.41 -7.62
N GLN A 242 -15.64 30.73 -7.43
CA GLN A 242 -15.13 31.64 -8.46
C GLN A 242 -13.71 31.28 -8.93
N GLU A 243 -12.82 30.90 -8.02
CA GLU A 243 -11.42 30.55 -8.33
C GLU A 243 -11.37 29.29 -9.19
N GLY A 244 -12.03 28.20 -8.76
CA GLY A 244 -12.10 26.98 -9.55
C GLY A 244 -12.78 27.19 -10.91
N GLY A 245 -13.86 27.96 -10.94
CA GLY A 245 -14.58 28.28 -12.18
C GLY A 245 -13.79 29.16 -13.15
N THR A 246 -12.95 30.06 -12.64
CA THR A 246 -12.08 30.91 -13.48
C THR A 246 -11.00 30.08 -14.16
N LEU A 247 -10.45 29.07 -13.46
CA LEU A 247 -9.49 28.15 -14.04
C LEU A 247 -10.10 27.32 -15.19
N VAL A 248 -11.33 26.80 -15.00
CA VAL A 248 -12.07 26.11 -16.06
C VAL A 248 -12.38 27.06 -17.22
N LEU A 249 -12.78 28.30 -16.93
CA LEU A 249 -13.04 29.32 -17.96
C LEU A 249 -11.82 29.58 -18.83
N GLN A 250 -10.63 29.69 -18.23
CA GLN A 250 -9.40 29.91 -18.97
C GLN A 250 -9.13 28.75 -19.93
N LYS A 251 -9.27 27.51 -19.47
CA LYS A 251 -9.14 26.31 -20.32
C LYS A 251 -10.15 26.25 -21.45
N VAL A 252 -11.39 26.66 -21.20
CA VAL A 252 -12.43 26.72 -22.24
C VAL A 252 -12.06 27.76 -23.31
N ARG A 253 -11.51 28.92 -22.91
CA ARG A 253 -11.04 29.96 -23.84
C ARG A 253 -9.79 29.53 -24.62
N ASP A 254 -8.86 28.82 -23.98
CA ASP A 254 -7.65 28.31 -24.63
C ASP A 254 -7.97 27.29 -25.74
N LEU A 255 -9.12 26.61 -25.65
CA LEU A 255 -9.64 25.72 -26.70
C LEU A 255 -10.30 26.47 -27.86
N GLY A 256 -10.37 27.80 -27.82
CA GLY A 256 -10.94 28.64 -28.87
C GLY A 256 -12.42 28.96 -28.70
N VAL A 257 -13.04 28.62 -27.57
CA VAL A 257 -14.44 28.98 -27.29
C VAL A 257 -14.53 30.43 -26.78
N GLU A 258 -15.31 31.26 -27.46
CA GLU A 258 -15.64 32.61 -27.00
C GLU A 258 -16.62 32.49 -25.83
N VAL A 259 -16.31 33.08 -24.66
CA VAL A 259 -17.18 32.97 -23.48
C VAL A 259 -17.68 34.33 -23.03
N LEU A 260 -18.99 34.54 -23.15
CA LEU A 260 -19.74 35.71 -22.72
C LEU A 260 -20.29 35.49 -21.30
N LEU A 261 -19.52 35.94 -20.30
CA LEU A 261 -19.94 35.92 -18.90
C LEU A 261 -20.90 37.06 -18.59
N GLN A 262 -21.78 36.84 -17.61
CA GLN A 262 -22.86 37.76 -17.26
C GLN A 262 -23.73 38.17 -18.46
N GLY A 263 -23.69 37.36 -19.53
CA GLY A 263 -24.52 37.54 -20.71
C GLY A 263 -25.91 37.00 -20.42
N ARG A 264 -26.94 37.79 -20.76
CA ARG A 264 -28.33 37.37 -20.68
C ARG A 264 -28.96 37.57 -22.05
N VAL A 265 -29.58 36.52 -22.58
CA VAL A 265 -30.36 36.60 -23.81
C VAL A 265 -31.79 36.98 -23.45
N ARG A 266 -32.32 38.01 -24.09
CA ARG A 266 -33.69 38.51 -23.88
C ARG A 266 -34.67 37.89 -24.84
N ASP A 267 -34.28 37.78 -26.11
CA ASP A 267 -35.10 37.27 -27.20
C ASP A 267 -34.21 36.76 -28.35
N LEU A 268 -34.81 36.15 -29.36
CA LEU A 268 -34.13 35.65 -30.55
C LEU A 268 -34.67 36.36 -31.80
N ILE A 269 -33.81 36.49 -32.81
CA ILE A 269 -34.13 37.16 -34.07
C ILE A 269 -34.06 36.12 -35.20
N TRP A 270 -35.09 36.14 -36.05
CA TRP A 270 -35.26 35.19 -37.13
C TRP A 270 -35.53 35.89 -38.46
N SER A 271 -35.21 35.20 -39.54
CA SER A 271 -35.61 35.58 -40.90
C SER A 271 -37.08 35.23 -41.18
N GLU A 272 -37.60 35.75 -42.29
CA GLU A 272 -38.98 35.49 -42.74
C GLU A 272 -39.30 33.99 -42.94
N ASP A 273 -38.29 33.16 -43.24
CA ASP A 273 -38.41 31.71 -43.41
C ASP A 273 -38.25 30.90 -42.09
N GLY A 274 -38.25 31.60 -40.94
CA GLY A 274 -38.26 31.01 -39.60
C GLY A 274 -36.90 30.52 -39.11
N ARG A 275 -35.80 31.01 -39.69
CA ARG A 275 -34.43 30.61 -39.34
C ARG A 275 -33.76 31.61 -38.41
N LEU A 276 -33.02 31.13 -37.41
CA LEU A 276 -32.24 31.95 -36.50
C LEU A 276 -31.17 32.78 -37.25
N THR A 277 -31.09 34.07 -36.94
CA THR A 277 -30.09 35.00 -37.51
C THR A 277 -29.30 35.76 -36.46
N ALA A 278 -29.87 36.01 -35.28
CA ALA A 278 -29.20 36.67 -34.16
C ALA A 278 -29.90 36.37 -32.83
N MET A 279 -29.22 36.64 -31.71
CA MET A 279 -29.82 36.68 -30.37
C MET A 279 -29.79 38.10 -29.82
N MET A 280 -30.87 38.54 -29.15
CA MET A 280 -30.93 39.84 -28.50
C MET A 280 -30.30 39.77 -27.12
N MET A 281 -29.14 40.39 -26.93
CA MET A 281 -28.43 40.44 -25.65
C MET A 281 -29.03 41.56 -24.78
N GLN A 282 -29.32 41.23 -23.52
CA GLN A 282 -29.78 42.21 -22.53
C GLN A 282 -28.64 43.16 -22.18
N GLY A 283 -28.90 44.46 -22.26
CA GLY A 283 -27.94 45.48 -21.86
C GLY A 283 -27.62 45.44 -20.35
N ASN A 284 -26.33 45.61 -20.01
CA ASN A 284 -25.86 45.77 -18.63
C ASN A 284 -25.62 47.26 -18.32
N ASP A 285 -25.83 47.67 -17.06
CA ASP A 285 -25.48 48.99 -16.52
C ASP A 285 -26.03 50.21 -17.31
N GLY A 286 -27.23 50.10 -17.88
CA GLY A 286 -27.90 51.19 -18.60
C GLY A 286 -27.65 51.24 -20.10
N ASN A 287 -26.87 50.30 -20.65
CA ASN A 287 -26.75 50.12 -22.10
C ASN A 287 -28.05 49.54 -22.71
N PRO A 288 -28.39 49.87 -23.96
CA PRO A 288 -29.53 49.29 -24.66
C PRO A 288 -29.29 47.79 -24.95
N ASP A 289 -30.38 47.08 -25.26
CA ASP A 289 -30.28 45.71 -25.75
C ASP A 289 -29.65 45.71 -27.16
N GLU A 290 -28.70 44.81 -27.41
CA GLU A 290 -27.93 44.76 -28.67
C GLU A 290 -28.07 43.39 -29.35
N PRO A 291 -28.26 43.35 -30.69
CA PRO A 291 -28.28 42.09 -31.43
C PRO A 291 -26.86 41.50 -31.53
N PHE A 292 -26.75 40.18 -31.32
CA PHE A 292 -25.53 39.41 -31.51
C PHE A 292 -25.75 38.35 -32.59
N ASP A 293 -25.07 38.51 -33.72
CA ASP A 293 -25.17 37.62 -34.88
C ASP A 293 -24.83 36.17 -34.52
N ILE A 294 -25.73 35.24 -34.86
CA ILE A 294 -25.54 33.81 -34.60
C ILE A 294 -26.35 32.96 -35.59
N ASP A 295 -25.75 31.89 -36.12
CA ASP A 295 -26.39 31.05 -37.14
C ASP A 295 -27.02 29.77 -36.55
N MET A 296 -26.61 29.40 -35.34
CA MET A 296 -27.01 28.17 -34.66
C MET A 296 -26.97 28.37 -33.13
N LEU A 297 -27.92 27.79 -32.39
CA LEU A 297 -27.98 27.88 -30.94
C LEU A 297 -28.36 26.56 -30.27
N VAL A 298 -27.64 26.17 -29.22
CA VAL A 298 -27.95 25.01 -28.38
C VAL A 298 -28.34 25.48 -26.98
N PHE A 299 -29.54 25.13 -26.51
CA PHE A 299 -29.98 25.43 -25.15
C PHE A 299 -29.51 24.35 -24.18
N ALA A 300 -28.77 24.76 -23.16
CA ALA A 300 -28.28 23.91 -22.07
C ALA A 300 -28.54 24.56 -20.69
N VAL A 301 -29.78 25.05 -20.50
CA VAL A 301 -30.17 25.84 -19.32
C VAL A 301 -30.74 25.01 -18.16
N GLY A 302 -30.63 23.70 -18.23
CA GLY A 302 -31.08 22.75 -17.21
C GLY A 302 -32.02 21.68 -17.77
N ILE A 303 -32.56 20.87 -16.86
CA ILE A 303 -33.51 19.81 -17.17
C ILE A 303 -34.79 19.98 -16.37
N LYS A 304 -35.89 19.42 -16.87
CA LYS A 304 -37.19 19.36 -16.21
C LYS A 304 -37.66 17.90 -16.12
N PRO A 305 -38.05 17.39 -14.94
CA PRO A 305 -38.64 16.06 -14.79
C PRO A 305 -39.80 15.82 -15.77
N ARG A 306 -39.90 14.61 -16.32
CA ARG A 306 -41.01 14.19 -17.19
C ARG A 306 -42.14 13.59 -16.36
N ASP A 307 -42.96 14.46 -15.82
CA ASP A 307 -44.04 14.16 -14.89
C ASP A 307 -45.45 14.27 -15.52
N GLU A 308 -45.55 14.39 -16.85
CA GLU A 308 -46.78 14.72 -17.56
C GLU A 308 -47.87 13.65 -17.43
N LEU A 309 -47.49 12.40 -17.13
CA LEU A 309 -48.42 11.30 -16.86
C LEU A 309 -49.27 11.54 -15.62
N SER A 310 -48.83 12.39 -14.68
CA SER A 310 -49.63 12.79 -13.51
C SER A 310 -50.94 13.48 -13.89
N ASN A 311 -50.98 14.20 -15.01
CA ASN A 311 -52.15 14.98 -15.43
C ASN A 311 -53.40 14.12 -15.67
N GLN A 312 -53.22 12.82 -15.90
CA GLN A 312 -54.30 11.88 -16.22
C GLN A 312 -54.56 10.87 -15.11
N VAL A 313 -53.80 10.89 -14.01
CA VAL A 313 -53.85 9.87 -12.95
C VAL A 313 -54.19 10.52 -11.60
N PRO A 314 -55.43 10.39 -11.11
CA PRO A 314 -55.79 10.87 -9.77
C PRO A 314 -54.89 10.28 -8.68
N GLY A 315 -54.37 11.14 -7.79
CA GLY A 315 -53.51 10.75 -6.67
C GLY A 315 -52.01 10.62 -7.00
N LEU A 316 -51.61 10.77 -8.27
CA LEU A 316 -50.20 10.81 -8.66
C LEU A 316 -49.66 12.24 -8.51
N GLU A 317 -49.25 12.59 -7.30
CA GLU A 317 -48.81 13.95 -6.96
C GLU A 317 -47.45 14.33 -7.56
N VAL A 318 -47.30 15.62 -7.89
CA VAL A 318 -46.07 16.22 -8.44
C VAL A 318 -45.63 17.38 -7.56
N GLN A 319 -44.32 17.52 -7.36
CA GLN A 319 -43.77 18.62 -6.59
C GLN A 319 -43.97 19.97 -7.31
N LYS A 320 -44.60 20.93 -6.63
CA LYS A 320 -44.93 22.26 -7.18
C LYS A 320 -43.71 23.03 -7.65
N ARG A 321 -42.57 22.89 -6.94
CA ARG A 321 -41.34 23.60 -7.23
C ARG A 321 -40.27 22.62 -7.71
N GLY A 322 -40.00 22.63 -9.02
CA GLY A 322 -39.01 21.75 -9.65
C GLY A 322 -39.60 20.58 -10.41
N GLY A 323 -40.85 20.20 -10.13
CA GLY A 323 -41.52 19.05 -10.78
C GLY A 323 -41.09 17.71 -10.18
N GLY A 324 -41.52 16.63 -10.83
CA GLY A 324 -41.24 15.25 -10.47
C GLY A 324 -42.31 14.63 -9.56
N PHE A 325 -42.54 13.34 -9.74
CA PHE A 325 -43.48 12.53 -8.96
C PHE A 325 -43.02 12.45 -7.50
N VAL A 326 -43.89 12.84 -6.58
CA VAL A 326 -43.58 12.79 -5.14
C VAL A 326 -43.47 11.34 -4.70
N VAL A 327 -42.35 10.99 -4.04
CA VAL A 327 -42.11 9.65 -3.50
C VAL A 327 -41.70 9.64 -2.04
N ASP A 328 -42.09 8.58 -1.33
CA ASP A 328 -41.68 8.33 0.05
C ASP A 328 -40.28 7.69 0.16
N ASP A 329 -39.86 7.35 1.39
CA ASP A 329 -38.57 6.69 1.64
C ASP A 329 -38.47 5.26 1.11
N GLN A 330 -39.56 4.67 0.60
CA GLN A 330 -39.57 3.39 -0.10
C GLN A 330 -39.82 3.55 -1.60
N LEU A 331 -39.79 4.78 -2.11
CA LEU A 331 -39.96 5.17 -3.51
C LEU A 331 -41.39 4.97 -4.04
N ARG A 332 -42.37 4.91 -3.15
CA ARG A 332 -43.79 4.78 -3.49
C ARG A 332 -44.38 6.14 -3.82
N THR A 333 -45.22 6.19 -4.83
CA THR A 333 -46.07 7.36 -5.10
C THR A 333 -47.34 7.31 -4.23
N GLY A 334 -48.19 8.34 -4.32
CA GLY A 334 -49.53 8.33 -3.71
C GLY A 334 -50.48 7.28 -4.28
N VAL A 335 -50.14 6.62 -5.39
CA VAL A 335 -50.97 5.61 -6.06
C VAL A 335 -50.43 4.20 -5.76
N PRO A 336 -51.24 3.30 -5.16
CA PRO A 336 -50.82 1.94 -4.86
C PRO A 336 -50.35 1.16 -6.10
N GLY A 337 -49.19 0.52 -5.99
CA GLY A 337 -48.59 -0.24 -7.08
C GLY A 337 -47.92 0.61 -8.17
N VAL A 338 -47.80 1.93 -7.96
CA VAL A 338 -47.06 2.84 -8.84
C VAL A 338 -45.90 3.47 -8.07
N TYR A 339 -44.70 3.38 -8.63
CA TYR A 339 -43.44 3.88 -8.07
C TYR A 339 -42.78 4.82 -9.05
N ALA A 340 -41.89 5.69 -8.57
CA ALA A 340 -41.07 6.52 -9.44
C ALA A 340 -39.60 6.48 -9.02
N ILE A 341 -38.69 6.42 -10.00
CA ILE A 341 -37.24 6.37 -9.78
C ILE A 341 -36.49 7.23 -10.79
N GLY A 342 -35.29 7.68 -10.42
CA GLY A 342 -34.44 8.52 -11.27
C GLY A 342 -34.87 9.99 -11.31
N GLU A 343 -34.55 10.69 -12.39
CA GLU A 343 -34.76 12.16 -12.49
C GLU A 343 -36.24 12.58 -12.44
N CYS A 344 -37.16 11.66 -12.72
CA CYS A 344 -38.60 11.92 -12.64
C CYS A 344 -39.15 11.86 -11.20
N ALA A 345 -38.38 11.33 -10.24
CA ALA A 345 -38.80 11.17 -8.86
C ALA A 345 -38.34 12.36 -7.99
N SER A 346 -39.27 12.88 -7.20
CA SER A 346 -39.04 13.92 -6.19
C SER A 346 -39.01 13.28 -4.81
N PHE A 347 -37.80 13.08 -4.27
CA PHE A 347 -37.56 12.52 -2.94
C PHE A 347 -37.09 13.64 -2.00
N GLU A 348 -37.71 13.75 -0.81
CA GLU A 348 -37.47 14.86 0.12
C GLU A 348 -37.60 16.24 -0.56
N ASP A 349 -38.65 16.41 -1.36
CA ASP A 349 -38.96 17.62 -2.13
C ASP A 349 -37.90 17.98 -3.21
N GLN A 350 -37.00 17.06 -3.56
CA GLN A 350 -35.93 17.29 -4.51
C GLN A 350 -35.85 16.22 -5.60
N THR A 351 -35.54 16.68 -6.81
CA THR A 351 -35.18 15.84 -7.95
C THR A 351 -33.68 15.87 -8.18
N TYR A 352 -33.07 14.70 -8.41
CA TYR A 352 -31.63 14.59 -8.58
C TYR A 352 -31.29 14.41 -10.07
N GLY A 353 -30.66 15.40 -10.68
CA GLY A 353 -30.13 15.35 -12.05
C GLY A 353 -28.81 14.59 -12.17
N LEU A 354 -28.66 13.48 -11.43
CA LEU A 354 -27.45 12.68 -11.35
C LEU A 354 -27.80 11.20 -11.48
N ILE A 355 -26.94 10.43 -12.14
CA ILE A 355 -27.16 9.00 -12.36
C ILE A 355 -27.05 8.17 -11.08
N ALA A 356 -26.09 8.47 -10.20
CA ALA A 356 -25.81 7.65 -9.02
C ALA A 356 -27.01 7.60 -8.04
N PRO A 357 -27.67 8.73 -7.69
CA PRO A 357 -28.92 8.70 -6.93
C PRO A 357 -30.02 7.87 -7.61
N GLY A 358 -30.15 7.97 -8.94
CA GLY A 358 -31.12 7.17 -9.70
C GLY A 358 -30.84 5.67 -9.64
N ILE A 359 -29.58 5.24 -9.72
CA ILE A 359 -29.16 3.84 -9.57
C ILE A 359 -29.40 3.33 -8.14
N GLU A 360 -29.22 4.18 -7.12
CA GLU A 360 -29.56 3.86 -5.74
C GLU A 360 -31.07 3.67 -5.58
N MET A 361 -31.88 4.56 -6.14
CA MET A 361 -33.34 4.41 -6.16
C MET A 361 -33.76 3.09 -6.83
N ALA A 362 -33.19 2.78 -7.99
CA ALA A 362 -33.42 1.51 -8.68
C ALA A 362 -33.06 0.29 -7.81
N GLU A 363 -32.01 0.38 -6.98
CA GLU A 363 -31.62 -0.69 -6.06
C GLU A 363 -32.61 -0.90 -4.92
N VAL A 364 -32.96 0.20 -4.26
CA VAL A 364 -33.87 0.19 -3.12
C VAL A 364 -35.20 -0.38 -3.57
N LEU A 365 -35.73 0.09 -4.70
CA LEU A 365 -36.99 -0.40 -5.23
C LEU A 365 -36.91 -1.86 -5.68
N ALA A 366 -35.90 -2.24 -6.47
CA ALA A 366 -35.75 -3.63 -6.93
C ALA A 366 -35.63 -4.61 -5.76
N PHE A 367 -34.87 -4.26 -4.71
CA PHE A 367 -34.79 -5.06 -3.49
C PHE A 367 -36.14 -5.13 -2.77
N ASN A 368 -36.83 -3.99 -2.61
CA ASN A 368 -38.11 -3.94 -1.90
C ASN A 368 -39.20 -4.76 -2.60
N LEU A 369 -39.19 -4.84 -3.93
CA LEU A 369 -40.16 -5.64 -4.69
C LEU A 369 -39.85 -7.14 -4.64
N THR A 370 -38.57 -7.53 -4.58
CA THR A 370 -38.15 -8.94 -4.65
C THR A 370 -37.85 -9.55 -3.28
N GLU A 371 -36.93 -8.94 -2.52
CA GLU A 371 -36.47 -9.40 -1.21
C GLU A 371 -37.27 -8.81 -0.05
N GLY A 372 -37.87 -7.63 -0.23
CA GLY A 372 -38.66 -6.92 0.79
C GLY A 372 -39.77 -7.73 1.45
N PRO A 373 -40.51 -8.62 0.75
CA PRO A 373 -41.47 -9.51 1.40
C PRO A 373 -40.86 -10.51 2.40
N HIS A 374 -39.54 -10.73 2.31
CA HIS A 374 -38.81 -11.71 3.12
C HIS A 374 -37.78 -11.08 4.07
N HIS A 375 -37.54 -9.77 3.93
CA HIS A 375 -36.52 -9.01 4.64
C HIS A 375 -37.04 -7.63 5.07
N ALA A 376 -36.28 -6.90 5.89
CA ALA A 376 -36.65 -5.53 6.20
C ALA A 376 -36.58 -4.66 4.92
N MET A 377 -37.63 -3.88 4.66
CA MET A 377 -37.67 -2.93 3.55
C MET A 377 -36.51 -1.94 3.66
N ARG A 378 -35.82 -1.73 2.55
CA ARG A 378 -34.79 -0.69 2.41
C ARG A 378 -35.47 0.66 2.28
N LYS A 379 -34.82 1.66 2.87
CA LYS A 379 -35.22 3.06 2.79
C LYS A 379 -34.18 3.86 2.02
N MET A 380 -34.63 4.72 1.12
CA MET A 380 -33.82 5.73 0.48
C MET A 380 -33.31 6.70 1.55
N LYS A 381 -32.04 7.08 1.43
CA LYS A 381 -31.42 8.11 2.28
C LYS A 381 -31.12 9.31 1.40
N SER A 382 -30.91 10.48 2.01
CA SER A 382 -30.46 11.65 1.26
C SER A 382 -29.16 11.30 0.51
N PRO A 383 -29.18 11.35 -0.84
CA PRO A 383 -28.13 10.77 -1.65
C PRO A 383 -26.85 11.61 -1.64
N ASP A 384 -25.71 10.96 -1.88
CA ASP A 384 -24.43 11.65 -2.06
C ASP A 384 -24.41 12.37 -3.42
N VAL A 385 -24.35 13.70 -3.38
CA VAL A 385 -24.28 14.56 -4.58
C VAL A 385 -22.84 14.84 -5.02
N SER A 386 -21.85 14.20 -4.41
CA SER A 386 -20.44 14.28 -4.80
C SER A 386 -20.29 13.87 -6.27
N THR A 387 -19.52 14.65 -7.00
CA THR A 387 -19.44 14.57 -8.46
C THR A 387 -17.98 14.67 -8.89
N LYS A 388 -17.52 13.77 -9.75
CA LYS A 388 -16.21 13.81 -10.41
C LYS A 388 -16.43 13.68 -11.91
N LEU A 389 -15.86 14.62 -12.66
CA LEU A 389 -16.15 14.85 -14.06
C LEU A 389 -14.87 15.18 -14.81
N LYS A 390 -14.91 14.98 -16.12
CA LYS A 390 -13.88 15.43 -17.04
C LYS A 390 -14.57 16.22 -18.14
N LEU A 391 -14.35 17.53 -18.18
CA LEU A 391 -15.02 18.46 -19.08
C LEU A 391 -13.93 19.17 -19.89
N MET A 392 -14.02 19.15 -21.23
CA MET A 392 -13.05 19.87 -22.08
C MET A 392 -11.58 19.49 -21.81
N GLY A 393 -11.32 18.24 -21.39
CA GLY A 393 -9.97 17.78 -21.01
C GLY A 393 -9.52 18.16 -19.60
N VAL A 394 -10.34 18.90 -18.84
CA VAL A 394 -10.08 19.31 -17.46
C VAL A 394 -10.82 18.40 -16.49
N ASP A 395 -10.11 17.79 -15.55
CA ASP A 395 -10.71 17.04 -14.47
C ASP A 395 -11.25 17.98 -13.38
N VAL A 396 -12.51 17.80 -12.99
CA VAL A 396 -13.21 18.60 -11.99
C VAL A 396 -13.90 17.68 -11.00
N ALA A 397 -13.81 17.98 -9.70
CA ALA A 397 -14.55 17.24 -8.69
C ALA A 397 -15.05 18.13 -7.55
N SER A 398 -16.22 17.80 -7.00
CA SER A 398 -16.76 18.38 -5.76
C SER A 398 -17.35 17.28 -4.89
N PHE A 399 -17.24 17.42 -3.56
CA PHE A 399 -17.72 16.42 -2.62
C PHE A 399 -18.15 17.03 -1.28
N GLY A 400 -19.06 16.35 -0.57
CA GLY A 400 -19.57 16.79 0.73
C GLY A 400 -20.22 18.18 0.68
N ASP A 401 -20.11 18.94 1.78
CA ASP A 401 -20.58 20.32 1.88
C ASP A 401 -19.53 21.30 1.33
N PHE A 402 -19.26 21.23 0.03
CA PHE A 402 -18.23 22.03 -0.67
C PHE A 402 -18.50 23.55 -0.72
N PHE A 403 -19.61 24.02 -0.16
CA PHE A 403 -19.92 25.45 0.06
C PHE A 403 -20.20 25.79 1.53
N ALA A 404 -19.75 24.96 2.48
CA ALA A 404 -19.93 25.22 3.91
C ALA A 404 -19.30 26.55 4.36
N ASP A 405 -18.18 26.96 3.77
CA ASP A 405 -17.55 28.26 4.00
C ASP A 405 -18.38 29.46 3.49
N GLN A 406 -19.40 29.21 2.66
CA GLN A 406 -20.39 30.20 2.23
C GLN A 406 -21.65 30.21 3.11
N GLY A 407 -21.70 29.38 4.16
CA GLY A 407 -22.82 29.27 5.09
C GLY A 407 -23.87 28.21 4.71
N LYS A 408 -23.56 27.30 3.79
CA LYS A 408 -24.46 26.21 3.35
C LYS A 408 -23.98 24.86 3.86
N ILE A 409 -24.74 24.23 4.75
CA ILE A 409 -24.41 22.90 5.27
C ILE A 409 -25.64 21.98 5.11
N SER A 410 -25.42 20.75 4.63
CA SER A 410 -26.49 19.77 4.47
C SER A 410 -26.60 18.83 5.67
N LYS A 411 -25.52 18.69 6.44
CA LYS A 411 -25.44 17.81 7.62
C LYS A 411 -25.09 18.61 8.88
N PRO A 412 -25.58 18.24 10.07
CA PRO A 412 -25.13 18.87 11.31
C PRO A 412 -23.62 18.70 11.50
N LEU A 413 -22.95 19.73 12.04
CA LEU A 413 -21.52 19.64 12.34
C LEU A 413 -21.23 18.53 13.36
N PRO A 414 -20.17 17.74 13.18
CA PRO A 414 -19.77 16.75 14.18
C PRO A 414 -19.36 17.46 15.48
N VAL A 415 -20.06 17.14 16.59
CA VAL A 415 -19.84 17.77 17.90
C VAL A 415 -18.52 17.31 18.50
N SER A 416 -17.67 18.26 18.93
CA SER A 416 -16.41 17.97 19.62
C SER A 416 -16.67 17.43 21.03
N GLY A 417 -16.82 16.12 21.13
CA GLY A 417 -16.86 15.37 22.39
C GLY A 417 -18.25 14.93 22.84
N ALA A 418 -18.60 13.66 22.56
CA ALA A 418 -19.61 12.88 23.31
C ALA A 418 -19.43 11.37 23.03
N PRO A 419 -19.85 10.48 23.96
CA PRO A 419 -19.32 9.13 24.13
C PRO A 419 -19.93 8.07 23.18
N LYS A 420 -19.31 6.87 23.22
CA LYS A 420 -19.69 5.66 22.48
C LYS A 420 -21.20 5.36 22.50
N ARG A 421 -21.74 5.16 21.29
CA ARG A 421 -22.91 4.35 20.89
C ARG A 421 -24.12 4.33 21.85
N GLY A 422 -25.21 4.94 21.39
CA GLY A 422 -26.57 4.49 21.70
C GLY A 422 -27.56 5.60 22.04
N LYS A 423 -28.11 6.27 21.02
CA LYS A 423 -29.53 6.67 20.86
C LYS A 423 -29.68 7.61 19.66
N ALA A 424 -30.71 7.36 18.86
CA ALA A 424 -31.06 8.15 17.69
C ALA A 424 -31.76 9.46 18.07
N SER A 425 -31.60 10.44 17.17
CA SER A 425 -32.37 11.67 16.96
C SER A 425 -32.59 12.63 18.14
N ALA A 426 -31.66 13.56 18.31
CA ALA A 426 -32.02 14.93 18.64
C ALA A 426 -32.01 15.73 17.33
N ALA A 427 -33.14 16.33 16.97
CA ALA A 427 -33.25 17.20 15.80
C ALA A 427 -32.25 18.35 15.93
N ALA A 428 -31.35 18.48 14.96
CA ALA A 428 -30.37 19.56 14.94
C ALA A 428 -31.10 20.90 14.79
N VAL A 429 -30.80 21.84 15.68
CA VAL A 429 -31.26 23.23 15.55
C VAL A 429 -30.62 23.82 14.28
N PRO A 430 -31.39 24.44 13.37
CA PRO A 430 -30.83 25.06 12.17
C PRO A 430 -29.87 26.19 12.55
N MET A 431 -28.60 26.07 12.14
CA MET A 431 -27.62 27.16 12.32
C MET A 431 -27.87 28.26 11.29
N THR A 432 -27.70 29.51 11.69
CA THR A 432 -27.69 30.65 10.77
C THR A 432 -26.44 30.62 9.88
N ALA A 433 -26.50 31.23 8.70
CA ALA A 433 -25.38 31.24 7.75
C ALA A 433 -24.09 31.82 8.35
N ASP A 434 -24.20 32.81 9.25
CA ASP A 434 -23.05 33.41 9.94
C ASP A 434 -22.46 32.50 11.03
N GLU A 435 -23.28 31.70 11.70
CA GLU A 435 -22.80 30.67 12.64
C GLU A 435 -22.07 29.54 11.92
N VAL A 436 -22.55 29.13 10.74
CA VAL A 436 -21.86 28.13 9.90
C VAL A 436 -20.49 28.66 9.46
N LYS A 437 -20.42 29.90 8.96
CA LYS A 437 -19.13 30.51 8.55
C LYS A 437 -18.10 30.58 9.67
N LYS A 438 -18.53 30.86 10.91
CA LYS A 438 -17.64 30.92 12.08
C LYS A 438 -17.15 29.55 12.55
N SER A 439 -17.84 28.47 12.18
CA SER A 439 -17.58 27.12 12.68
C SER A 439 -16.83 26.22 11.69
N VAL A 440 -16.47 26.75 10.52
CA VAL A 440 -15.72 26.04 9.47
C VAL A 440 -14.49 26.83 9.02
N LYS A 441 -13.51 26.14 8.43
CA LYS A 441 -12.31 26.74 7.81
C LYS A 441 -12.06 26.12 6.44
N ALA A 442 -11.81 26.96 5.44
CA ALA A 442 -11.39 26.52 4.11
C ALA A 442 -9.86 26.56 4.00
N LEU A 443 -9.28 25.49 3.46
CA LEU A 443 -7.88 25.43 3.07
C LEU A 443 -7.80 25.33 1.55
N THR A 444 -7.10 26.27 0.92
CA THR A 444 -7.03 26.41 -0.53
C THR A 444 -5.59 26.28 -1.01
N TYR A 445 -5.39 25.54 -2.10
CA TYR A 445 -4.16 25.44 -2.86
C TYR A 445 -4.45 25.74 -4.32
N ARG A 446 -3.64 26.62 -4.88
CA ARG A 446 -3.74 27.06 -6.27
C ARG A 446 -2.34 27.02 -6.86
N ASP A 447 -2.15 26.18 -7.87
CA ASP A 447 -0.96 26.16 -8.71
C ASP A 447 -1.36 26.60 -10.13
N PRO A 448 -1.05 27.85 -10.50
CA PRO A 448 -1.40 28.37 -11.82
C PRO A 448 -0.53 27.80 -12.96
N PHE A 449 0.58 27.13 -12.66
CA PHE A 449 1.48 26.58 -13.69
C PHE A 449 1.06 25.17 -14.13
N SER A 450 0.50 24.39 -13.21
CA SER A 450 -0.01 23.05 -13.49
C SER A 450 -1.53 23.00 -13.69
N ASP A 451 -2.20 24.17 -13.67
CA ASP A 451 -3.64 24.31 -13.72
C ASP A 451 -4.37 23.48 -12.65
N VAL A 452 -3.85 23.53 -11.41
CA VAL A 452 -4.41 22.82 -10.27
C VAL A 452 -5.04 23.78 -9.27
N TYR A 453 -6.28 23.50 -8.90
CA TYR A 453 -6.98 24.16 -7.80
C TYR A 453 -7.58 23.12 -6.87
N LYS A 454 -7.32 23.23 -5.56
CA LYS A 454 -7.88 22.36 -4.52
C LYS A 454 -8.37 23.23 -3.37
N LYS A 455 -9.61 23.05 -2.93
CA LYS A 455 -10.15 23.71 -1.74
C LYS A 455 -10.91 22.71 -0.90
N TYR A 456 -10.45 22.49 0.32
CA TYR A 456 -11.09 21.58 1.28
C TYR A 456 -11.61 22.36 2.47
N ILE A 457 -12.78 21.97 2.96
CA ILE A 457 -13.48 22.65 4.06
C ILE A 457 -13.51 21.73 5.27
N PHE A 458 -13.04 22.25 6.40
CA PHE A 458 -12.92 21.53 7.66
C PHE A 458 -13.76 22.19 8.75
N THR A 459 -14.00 21.48 9.84
CA THR A 459 -14.41 22.10 11.11
C THR A 459 -13.36 23.12 11.59
N ALA A 460 -13.78 24.08 12.43
CA ALA A 460 -12.89 25.15 12.91
C ALA A 460 -11.60 24.66 13.60
N ASP A 461 -11.64 23.46 14.20
CA ASP A 461 -10.52 22.76 14.85
C ASP A 461 -9.65 21.93 13.88
N GLY A 462 -10.02 21.86 12.60
CA GLY A 462 -9.30 21.10 11.58
C GLY A 462 -9.46 19.57 11.68
N LYS A 463 -10.30 19.06 12.60
CA LYS A 463 -10.38 17.61 12.85
C LYS A 463 -11.26 16.84 11.87
N TYR A 464 -12.25 17.47 11.26
CA TYR A 464 -13.19 16.78 10.37
C TYR A 464 -13.26 17.47 9.01
N LEU A 465 -13.25 16.66 7.94
CA LEU A 465 -13.43 17.12 6.56
C LEU A 465 -14.93 17.15 6.24
N LEU A 466 -15.46 18.34 5.95
CA LEU A 466 -16.87 18.57 5.66
C LEU A 466 -17.19 18.50 4.16
N GLY A 467 -16.23 18.88 3.32
CA GLY A 467 -16.38 18.85 1.87
C GLY A 467 -15.18 19.46 1.16
N GLY A 468 -15.25 19.53 -0.16
CA GLY A 468 -14.19 20.15 -0.94
C GLY A 468 -14.43 20.13 -2.44
N MET A 469 -13.60 20.87 -3.16
CA MET A 469 -13.60 20.97 -4.62
C MET A 469 -12.17 20.91 -5.18
N MET A 470 -12.04 20.39 -6.39
CA MET A 470 -10.78 20.09 -7.06
C MET A 470 -10.91 20.38 -8.56
N VAL A 471 -9.89 20.96 -9.17
CA VAL A 471 -9.74 21.18 -10.62
C VAL A 471 -8.31 20.82 -11.01
N GLY A 472 -8.13 20.12 -12.14
CA GLY A 472 -6.84 19.64 -12.63
C GLY A 472 -6.41 18.33 -11.98
N ASP A 473 -6.01 18.36 -10.71
CA ASP A 473 -5.60 17.15 -9.97
C ASP A 473 -6.69 16.66 -9.01
N VAL A 474 -7.42 15.63 -9.44
CA VAL A 474 -8.53 14.99 -8.73
C VAL A 474 -8.20 13.58 -8.21
N LYS A 475 -6.91 13.23 -8.10
CA LYS A 475 -6.47 11.85 -7.72
C LYS A 475 -6.94 11.44 -6.32
N ASP A 476 -6.97 12.37 -5.38
CA ASP A 476 -7.37 12.12 -3.99
C ASP A 476 -8.89 12.08 -3.77
N TYR A 477 -9.71 12.34 -4.80
CA TYR A 477 -11.16 12.44 -4.70
C TYR A 477 -11.79 11.26 -3.95
N VAL A 478 -11.47 10.02 -4.35
CA VAL A 478 -12.06 8.79 -3.76
C VAL A 478 -11.74 8.69 -2.27
N LYS A 479 -10.50 9.02 -1.89
CA LYS A 479 -10.03 8.99 -0.50
C LYS A 479 -10.74 10.04 0.35
N LEU A 480 -10.89 11.26 -0.18
CA LEU A 480 -11.47 12.39 0.54
C LEU A 480 -12.99 12.26 0.69
N VAL A 481 -13.69 11.77 -0.32
CA VAL A 481 -15.13 11.42 -0.24
C VAL A 481 -15.36 10.39 0.85
N ALA A 482 -14.53 9.33 0.91
CA ALA A 482 -14.65 8.31 1.95
C ALA A 482 -14.41 8.86 3.36
N LEU A 483 -13.43 9.76 3.54
CA LEU A 483 -13.18 10.44 4.82
C LEU A 483 -14.34 11.34 5.24
N CYS A 484 -14.85 12.14 4.30
CA CYS A 484 -15.99 13.03 4.50
C CYS A 484 -17.27 12.25 4.88
N ASN A 485 -17.62 11.21 4.10
CA ASN A 485 -18.81 10.40 4.34
C ASN A 485 -18.75 9.60 5.65
N LYS A 486 -17.55 9.19 6.09
CA LYS A 486 -17.37 8.49 7.36
C LYS A 486 -17.48 9.43 8.57
N GLY A 487 -17.27 10.73 8.39
CA GLY A 487 -17.18 11.69 9.49
C GLY A 487 -16.06 11.35 10.48
N ALA A 488 -14.96 10.74 9.99
CA ALA A 488 -13.85 10.34 10.84
C ALA A 488 -12.93 11.52 11.14
N ALA A 489 -12.39 11.58 12.37
CA ALA A 489 -11.36 12.54 12.71
C ALA A 489 -10.10 12.28 11.89
N ILE A 490 -9.48 13.34 11.39
CA ILE A 490 -8.26 13.30 10.60
C ILE A 490 -7.08 13.29 11.59
N GLU A 491 -6.22 12.28 11.48
CA GLU A 491 -5.05 12.10 12.37
C GLU A 491 -3.85 12.98 11.98
N LYS A 492 -3.90 13.59 10.79
CA LYS A 492 -2.83 14.37 10.18
C LYS A 492 -3.27 15.82 9.98
N PRO A 493 -2.34 16.78 9.95
CA PRO A 493 -2.67 18.17 9.64
C PRO A 493 -3.41 18.31 8.31
N PRO A 494 -4.44 19.17 8.21
CA PRO A 494 -5.20 19.41 6.97
C PRO A 494 -4.34 19.71 5.73
N ALA A 495 -3.16 20.32 5.91
CA ALA A 495 -2.23 20.64 4.84
C ALA A 495 -1.67 19.40 4.11
N GLU A 496 -1.43 18.29 4.83
CA GLU A 496 -0.95 17.04 4.23
C GLU A 496 -1.95 16.42 3.25
N LEU A 497 -3.24 16.74 3.40
CA LEU A 497 -4.28 16.24 2.50
C LEU A 497 -4.28 16.95 1.14
N ILE A 498 -3.76 18.18 1.06
CA ILE A 498 -3.76 18.99 -0.17
C ILE A 498 -2.45 18.84 -0.94
N ILE A 499 -1.33 19.01 -0.26
CA ILE A 499 0.02 19.05 -0.87
C ILE A 499 0.56 17.61 -1.08
N GLY A 500 -0.09 16.63 -0.46
CA GLY A 500 0.40 15.25 -0.37
C GLY A 500 1.46 15.12 0.72
N ALA A 501 1.62 13.90 1.25
CA ALA A 501 2.81 13.58 2.02
C ALA A 501 4.00 13.60 1.05
N LYS A 502 5.07 14.32 1.37
CA LYS A 502 6.34 14.24 0.62
C LYS A 502 6.67 12.76 0.43
N LYS A 503 6.76 12.32 -0.84
CA LYS A 503 7.32 11.02 -1.19
C LYS A 503 8.81 11.07 -0.85
N GLU A 504 9.19 10.62 0.33
CA GLU A 504 10.59 10.37 0.64
C GLU A 504 11.12 9.25 -0.26
N GLY A 505 11.81 9.61 -1.34
CA GLY A 505 12.44 8.63 -2.22
C GLY A 505 12.94 9.12 -3.58
N GLU A 506 12.50 10.27 -4.07
CA GLU A 506 13.03 10.88 -5.30
C GLU A 506 13.33 12.36 -5.02
N GLU A 507 14.44 12.62 -4.34
CA GLU A 507 15.12 13.89 -4.48
C GLU A 507 16.26 13.66 -5.48
N GLU A 508 15.99 13.95 -6.75
CA GLU A 508 17.07 14.15 -7.72
C GLU A 508 17.83 15.40 -7.27
N GLY A 509 18.99 15.22 -6.63
CA GLY A 509 19.85 16.33 -6.19
C GLY A 509 20.48 17.12 -7.34
N ASP A 510 19.94 16.97 -8.54
CA ASP A 510 20.50 17.48 -9.78
C ASP A 510 20.22 18.97 -9.96
N ASP A 511 19.01 19.40 -9.61
CA ASP A 511 18.56 20.80 -9.74
C ASP A 511 19.05 21.70 -8.59
N LEU A 512 19.79 21.16 -7.63
CA LEU A 512 20.34 21.92 -6.51
C LEU A 512 21.58 22.71 -6.96
N PRO A 513 21.71 23.99 -6.62
CA PRO A 513 22.96 24.72 -6.84
C PRO A 513 24.07 24.22 -5.91
N ASP A 514 25.35 24.50 -6.23
CA ASP A 514 26.50 23.97 -5.46
C ASP A 514 26.50 24.47 -4.01
N GLU A 515 25.94 25.66 -3.76
CA GLU A 515 25.81 26.23 -2.41
C GLU A 515 24.65 25.62 -1.59
N ALA A 516 23.80 24.79 -2.20
CA ALA A 516 22.65 24.19 -1.53
C ALA A 516 23.11 23.28 -0.39
N GLN A 517 22.61 23.53 0.81
CA GLN A 517 22.89 22.72 1.99
C GLN A 517 22.20 21.35 1.85
N VAL A 518 22.99 20.28 1.77
CA VAL A 518 22.51 18.89 1.63
C VAL A 518 22.42 18.19 2.99
N CYS A 519 23.28 18.52 3.95
CA CYS A 519 23.25 17.96 5.30
C CYS A 519 23.23 19.06 6.36
N SER A 520 22.07 19.31 6.95
CA SER A 520 21.91 20.32 8.01
C SER A 520 22.63 19.98 9.31
N CYS A 521 22.75 18.69 9.67
CA CYS A 521 23.41 18.27 10.92
C CYS A 521 24.91 18.60 10.98
N HIS A 522 25.58 18.61 9.82
CA HIS A 522 27.03 18.80 9.70
C HIS A 522 27.38 19.93 8.75
N ASN A 523 26.37 20.73 8.37
CA ASN A 523 26.47 21.86 7.47
C ASN A 523 27.22 21.57 6.14
N VAL A 524 26.89 20.47 5.46
CA VAL A 524 27.55 20.05 4.19
C VAL A 524 26.72 20.47 3.00
N THR A 525 27.33 21.09 2.00
CA THR A 525 26.68 21.53 0.75
C THR A 525 26.82 20.51 -0.39
N LYS A 526 26.05 20.67 -1.48
CA LYS A 526 26.21 19.88 -2.71
C LYS A 526 27.62 20.04 -3.28
N GLY A 527 28.15 21.27 -3.29
CA GLY A 527 29.49 21.59 -3.74
C GLY A 527 30.57 20.85 -2.94
N ASP A 528 30.41 20.71 -1.62
CA ASP A 528 31.34 19.92 -0.78
C ASP A 528 31.34 18.43 -1.16
N LEU A 529 30.17 17.88 -1.51
CA LEU A 529 30.03 16.50 -1.98
C LEU A 529 30.63 16.29 -3.38
N ILE A 530 30.51 17.26 -4.28
CA ILE A 530 31.13 17.18 -5.61
C ILE A 530 32.65 17.35 -5.50
N ARG A 531 33.11 18.27 -4.64
CA ARG A 531 34.53 18.54 -4.40
C ARG A 531 35.24 17.34 -3.78
N CYS A 532 34.58 16.60 -2.88
CA CYS A 532 35.19 15.39 -2.30
C CYS A 532 35.44 14.29 -3.36
N VAL A 533 34.67 14.25 -4.45
CA VAL A 533 34.89 13.35 -5.59
C VAL A 533 36.01 13.87 -6.50
N LYS A 534 35.97 15.16 -6.87
CA LYS A 534 36.91 15.76 -7.82
C LYS A 534 38.32 15.93 -7.24
N ASP A 535 38.41 16.44 -6.01
CA ASP A 535 39.69 16.81 -5.38
C ASP A 535 40.11 15.80 -4.31
N GLY A 536 39.14 15.20 -3.62
CA GLY A 536 39.37 14.29 -2.49
C GLY A 536 39.52 12.81 -2.87
N GLY A 537 39.28 12.44 -4.12
CA GLY A 537 39.38 11.06 -4.60
C GLY A 537 38.35 10.10 -4.01
N VAL A 538 37.29 10.58 -3.36
CA VAL A 538 36.23 9.79 -2.71
C VAL A 538 35.43 9.02 -3.75
N ARG A 539 35.32 7.69 -3.61
CA ARG A 539 34.62 6.79 -4.56
C ARG A 539 33.47 5.99 -3.95
N SER A 540 33.22 6.12 -2.64
CA SER A 540 32.16 5.39 -1.95
C SER A 540 31.39 6.27 -0.96
N VAL A 541 30.15 5.88 -0.63
CA VAL A 541 29.33 6.57 0.38
C VAL A 541 30.00 6.53 1.76
N GLY A 542 30.75 5.46 2.06
CA GLY A 542 31.51 5.34 3.30
C GLY A 542 32.63 6.38 3.39
N GLU A 543 33.43 6.53 2.33
CA GLU A 543 34.46 7.56 2.24
C GLU A 543 33.87 8.99 2.26
N MET A 544 32.73 9.20 1.60
CA MET A 544 32.00 10.46 1.64
C MET A 544 31.57 10.82 3.07
N LYS A 545 31.02 9.87 3.82
CA LYS A 545 30.69 10.05 5.25
C LYS A 545 31.92 10.38 6.07
N SER A 546 33.03 9.70 5.86
CA SER A 546 34.27 9.95 6.61
C SER A 546 34.87 11.31 6.31
N SER A 547 34.86 11.72 5.04
CA SER A 547 35.47 12.97 4.56
C SER A 547 34.62 14.21 4.85
N THR A 548 33.29 14.10 4.74
CA THR A 548 32.39 15.26 4.83
C THR A 548 31.50 15.24 6.07
N LYS A 549 31.47 14.13 6.82
CA LYS A 549 30.52 13.85 7.90
C LYS A 549 29.04 13.82 7.45
N CYS A 550 28.77 14.00 6.16
CA CYS A 550 27.43 13.95 5.59
C CYS A 550 26.76 12.59 5.85
N GLY A 551 25.59 12.60 6.50
CA GLY A 551 24.84 11.38 6.81
C GLY A 551 25.39 10.54 7.96
N THR A 552 26.24 11.14 8.82
CA THR A 552 26.70 10.57 10.11
C THR A 552 25.90 11.07 11.32
N GLY A 553 25.09 12.12 11.17
CA GLY A 553 24.15 12.63 12.18
C GLY A 553 22.79 11.90 12.14
N CYS A 554 21.71 12.62 11.84
CA CYS A 554 20.35 12.04 11.76
C CYS A 554 20.14 11.07 10.58
N GLY A 555 21.05 11.08 9.58
CA GLY A 555 21.01 10.19 8.41
C GLY A 555 19.97 10.55 7.34
N GLY A 556 19.15 11.60 7.54
CA GLY A 556 18.07 11.97 6.61
C GLY A 556 18.54 12.39 5.21
N CYS A 557 19.76 12.95 5.10
CA CYS A 557 20.34 13.38 3.83
C CYS A 557 20.95 12.24 2.98
N LEU A 558 21.06 11.01 3.52
CA LEU A 558 21.80 9.92 2.88
C LEU A 558 21.33 9.55 1.46
N PRO A 559 20.02 9.45 1.18
CA PRO A 559 19.55 9.14 -0.18
C PRO A 559 19.95 10.22 -1.20
N LEU A 560 19.79 11.48 -0.82
CA LEU A 560 20.15 12.65 -1.65
C LEU A 560 21.67 12.72 -1.86
N SER A 561 22.46 12.57 -0.79
CA SER A 561 23.93 12.59 -0.88
C SER A 561 24.50 11.43 -1.69
N GLN A 562 23.90 10.24 -1.60
CA GLN A 562 24.29 9.09 -2.43
C GLN A 562 23.97 9.31 -3.92
N SER A 563 22.85 9.95 -4.23
CA SER A 563 22.49 10.33 -5.59
C SER A 563 23.51 11.32 -6.19
N ILE A 564 23.82 12.39 -5.45
CA ILE A 564 24.82 13.41 -5.84
C ILE A 564 26.20 12.77 -6.03
N LEU A 565 26.63 11.90 -5.11
CA LEU A 565 27.91 11.18 -5.17
C LEU A 565 28.00 10.30 -6.42
N ASN A 566 26.98 9.47 -6.69
CA ASN A 566 26.97 8.56 -7.84
C ASN A 566 27.05 9.32 -9.17
N LYS A 567 26.41 10.48 -9.28
CA LYS A 567 26.47 11.32 -10.48
C LYS A 567 27.83 11.99 -10.64
N ALA A 568 28.36 12.58 -9.57
CA ALA A 568 29.70 13.19 -9.58
C ALA A 568 30.79 12.18 -9.98
N LEU A 569 30.66 10.92 -9.55
CA LEU A 569 31.55 9.83 -9.97
C LEU A 569 31.44 9.53 -11.48
N LYS A 570 30.21 9.49 -12.01
CA LYS A 570 29.96 9.27 -13.44
C LYS A 570 30.52 10.40 -14.31
N GLU A 571 30.38 11.65 -13.87
CA GLU A 571 30.91 12.83 -14.57
C GLU A 571 32.44 12.91 -14.52
N ALA A 572 33.05 12.45 -13.42
CA ALA A 572 34.50 12.33 -13.29
C ALA A 572 35.10 11.16 -14.10
N GLY A 573 34.30 10.49 -14.94
CA GLY A 573 34.74 9.36 -15.76
C GLY A 573 35.05 8.11 -14.95
N VAL A 574 34.59 8.02 -13.70
CA VAL A 574 34.76 6.84 -12.85
C VAL A 574 33.68 5.84 -13.22
N GLU A 575 34.10 4.70 -13.76
CA GLU A 575 33.19 3.61 -14.07
C GLU A 575 32.51 3.13 -12.78
N ILE A 576 31.17 3.26 -12.71
CA ILE A 576 30.39 2.77 -11.57
C ILE A 576 30.39 1.24 -11.69
N SER A 577 31.32 0.64 -10.95
CA SER A 577 31.50 -0.80 -10.93
C SER A 577 30.27 -1.50 -10.33
N ASN A 578 29.67 -2.42 -11.08
CA ASN A 578 28.59 -3.29 -10.59
C ASN A 578 29.13 -4.54 -9.85
N HIS A 579 30.40 -4.53 -9.46
CA HIS A 579 31.02 -5.62 -8.73
C HIS A 579 30.32 -5.85 -7.38
N LEU A 580 30.29 -7.11 -6.93
CA LEU A 580 29.68 -7.48 -5.66
C LEU A 580 30.35 -6.76 -4.47
N CYS A 581 31.68 -6.73 -4.48
CA CYS A 581 32.55 -6.06 -3.51
C CYS A 581 33.99 -5.97 -4.08
N PRO A 582 34.96 -5.37 -3.37
CA PRO A 582 36.36 -5.33 -3.83
C PRO A 582 36.98 -6.69 -4.17
N HIS A 583 36.55 -7.78 -3.51
CA HIS A 583 37.09 -9.13 -3.69
C HIS A 583 36.60 -9.86 -4.96
N PHE A 584 35.41 -9.53 -5.48
CA PHE A 584 34.84 -10.18 -6.67
C PHE A 584 34.44 -9.16 -7.73
N ALA A 585 35.05 -9.24 -8.91
CA ALA A 585 34.77 -8.35 -10.04
C ALA A 585 33.49 -8.75 -10.84
N TYR A 586 32.50 -9.30 -10.15
CA TYR A 586 31.29 -9.86 -10.75
C TYR A 586 30.07 -9.45 -9.93
N THR A 587 28.93 -9.30 -10.58
CA THR A 587 27.62 -9.19 -9.94
C THR A 587 27.26 -10.49 -9.21
N ARG A 588 26.26 -10.45 -8.32
CA ARG A 588 25.75 -11.67 -7.66
C ARG A 588 25.24 -12.68 -8.70
N GLN A 589 24.57 -12.20 -9.75
CA GLN A 589 23.98 -13.03 -10.80
C GLN A 589 25.05 -13.77 -11.60
N GLU A 590 26.12 -13.08 -11.99
CA GLU A 590 27.27 -13.70 -12.65
C GLU A 590 27.95 -14.73 -11.75
N LEU A 591 28.17 -14.40 -10.47
CA LEU A 591 28.73 -15.34 -9.51
C LEU A 591 27.85 -16.58 -9.33
N TYR A 592 26.53 -16.42 -9.29
CA TYR A 592 25.60 -17.54 -9.24
C TYR A 592 25.80 -18.49 -10.42
N GLN A 593 25.90 -17.96 -11.64
CA GLN A 593 26.13 -18.75 -12.84
C GLN A 593 27.51 -19.43 -12.81
N ILE A 594 28.56 -18.70 -12.44
CA ILE A 594 29.93 -19.25 -12.35
C ILE A 594 29.98 -20.42 -11.38
N ILE A 595 29.46 -20.24 -10.15
CA ILE A 595 29.45 -21.28 -9.11
C ILE A 595 28.66 -22.50 -9.59
N LYS A 596 27.50 -22.29 -10.21
CA LYS A 596 26.66 -23.36 -10.75
C LYS A 596 27.38 -24.14 -11.86
N PHE A 597 27.91 -23.47 -12.88
CA PHE A 597 28.51 -24.13 -14.04
C PHE A 597 29.87 -24.78 -13.73
N LYS A 598 30.70 -24.13 -12.91
CA LYS A 598 31.96 -24.71 -12.42
C LYS A 598 31.75 -25.74 -11.31
N LYS A 599 30.52 -25.92 -10.82
CA LYS A 599 30.14 -26.85 -9.73
C LYS A 599 30.96 -26.62 -8.46
N LEU A 600 31.26 -25.36 -8.14
CA LEU A 600 32.02 -24.99 -6.95
C LEU A 600 31.17 -25.26 -5.70
N LYS A 601 31.80 -25.73 -4.61
CA LYS A 601 31.10 -26.28 -3.44
C LYS A 601 31.28 -25.48 -2.16
N ASP A 602 32.23 -24.56 -2.13
CA ASP A 602 32.58 -23.79 -0.94
C ASP A 602 33.09 -22.39 -1.32
N PHE A 603 33.24 -21.52 -0.31
CA PHE A 603 33.69 -20.14 -0.52
C PHE A 603 35.13 -20.09 -1.05
N THR A 604 36.00 -20.97 -0.57
CA THR A 604 37.43 -20.97 -0.89
C THR A 604 37.67 -21.33 -2.35
N SER A 605 36.99 -22.35 -2.87
CA SER A 605 37.00 -22.70 -4.29
C SER A 605 36.40 -21.60 -5.17
N ALA A 606 35.37 -20.88 -4.71
CA ALA A 606 34.85 -19.70 -5.39
C ALA A 606 35.88 -18.56 -5.44
N MET A 607 36.55 -18.28 -4.31
CA MET A 607 37.58 -17.25 -4.22
C MET A 607 38.81 -17.58 -5.07
N GLN A 608 39.27 -18.84 -5.06
CA GLN A 608 40.39 -19.30 -5.89
C GLN A 608 40.06 -19.26 -7.39
N ALA A 609 38.80 -19.57 -7.76
CA ALA A 609 38.42 -19.66 -9.16
C ALA A 609 38.21 -18.29 -9.83
N VAL A 610 37.67 -17.31 -9.10
CA VAL A 610 37.24 -16.00 -9.67
C VAL A 610 37.40 -14.79 -8.75
N GLY A 611 37.95 -14.97 -7.55
CA GLY A 611 38.29 -13.86 -6.66
C GLY A 611 39.52 -13.09 -7.16
N LYS A 612 39.62 -11.79 -6.86
CA LYS A 612 40.80 -10.98 -7.22
C LYS A 612 42.08 -11.46 -6.54
N LYS A 613 41.95 -11.99 -5.33
CA LYS A 613 43.03 -12.56 -4.52
C LYS A 613 42.59 -13.95 -4.04
N ALA A 614 43.26 -14.99 -4.53
CA ALA A 614 42.84 -16.38 -4.36
C ALA A 614 42.81 -16.85 -2.90
N ASP A 615 43.68 -16.30 -2.05
CA ASP A 615 43.82 -16.60 -0.62
C ASP A 615 43.09 -15.59 0.29
N SER A 616 42.24 -14.73 -0.27
CA SER A 616 41.50 -13.73 0.51
C SER A 616 40.45 -14.36 1.42
N LEU A 617 40.28 -13.79 2.61
CA LEU A 617 39.18 -14.14 3.50
C LEU A 617 37.84 -13.56 3.03
N GLY A 618 37.80 -12.65 2.05
CA GLY A 618 36.58 -11.92 1.67
C GLY A 618 36.10 -10.94 2.75
N CYS A 619 34.86 -10.47 2.64
CA CYS A 619 34.24 -9.52 3.57
C CYS A 619 32.82 -9.92 3.98
N GLU A 620 32.22 -9.12 4.86
CA GLU A 620 30.82 -9.23 5.32
C GLU A 620 29.77 -9.11 4.21
N VAL A 621 30.18 -8.68 3.01
CA VAL A 621 29.31 -8.63 1.82
C VAL A 621 29.38 -9.93 1.02
N CYS A 622 30.58 -10.36 0.61
CA CYS A 622 30.71 -11.47 -0.32
C CYS A 622 30.60 -12.85 0.34
N ARG A 623 31.04 -13.01 1.59
CA ARG A 623 30.90 -14.29 2.30
C ARG A 623 29.43 -14.72 2.40
N PRO A 624 28.53 -13.93 3.03
CA PRO A 624 27.12 -14.30 3.10
C PRO A 624 26.43 -14.43 1.73
N ALA A 625 26.83 -13.61 0.75
CA ALA A 625 26.29 -13.69 -0.60
C ALA A 625 26.63 -15.02 -1.30
N VAL A 626 27.90 -15.46 -1.22
CA VAL A 626 28.33 -16.75 -1.76
C VAL A 626 27.74 -17.91 -0.94
N GLY A 627 27.69 -17.81 0.39
CA GLY A 627 27.02 -18.80 1.24
C GLY A 627 25.54 -18.97 0.89
N SER A 628 24.84 -17.87 0.60
CA SER A 628 23.46 -17.88 0.09
C SER A 628 23.34 -18.56 -1.27
N ILE A 629 24.26 -18.28 -2.21
CA ILE A 629 24.29 -18.93 -3.53
C ILE A 629 24.48 -20.44 -3.40
N LEU A 630 25.48 -20.88 -2.63
CA LEU A 630 25.79 -22.29 -2.41
C LEU A 630 24.60 -23.02 -1.77
N SER A 631 24.00 -22.42 -0.73
CA SER A 631 22.82 -23.00 -0.07
C SER A 631 21.61 -23.08 -1.00
N SER A 632 21.45 -22.12 -1.91
CA SER A 632 20.36 -22.10 -2.88
C SER A 632 20.57 -23.06 -4.06
N LEU A 633 21.80 -23.49 -4.32
CA LEU A 633 22.14 -24.43 -5.38
C LEU A 633 22.13 -25.88 -4.91
N TYR A 634 22.63 -26.14 -3.70
CA TYR A 634 22.87 -27.51 -3.23
C TYR A 634 22.05 -27.88 -2.00
N ASN A 635 21.53 -26.90 -1.25
CA ASN A 635 20.82 -27.11 0.02
C ASN A 635 21.60 -28.01 1.01
N ASP A 636 22.94 -27.94 0.96
CA ASP A 636 23.81 -28.64 1.88
C ASP A 636 23.61 -28.09 3.30
N TRP A 637 23.91 -28.94 4.30
CA TRP A 637 23.70 -28.57 5.69
C TRP A 637 24.62 -27.40 6.09
N ILE A 638 24.02 -26.28 6.49
CA ILE A 638 24.76 -25.01 6.70
C ILE A 638 25.75 -25.03 7.85
N MET A 639 25.62 -25.98 8.78
CA MET A 639 26.54 -26.18 9.91
C MET A 639 27.72 -27.08 9.54
N ASN A 640 27.80 -27.59 8.30
CA ASN A 640 29.02 -28.19 7.78
C ASN A 640 30.17 -27.18 7.95
N PRO A 641 31.35 -27.60 8.42
CA PRO A 641 32.36 -26.64 8.85
C PRO A 641 32.76 -25.59 7.80
N GLN A 642 32.85 -26.01 6.54
CA GLN A 642 33.18 -25.18 5.38
C GLN A 642 32.10 -24.12 5.08
N GLN A 643 30.83 -24.44 5.34
CA GLN A 643 29.67 -23.57 5.09
C GLN A 643 29.38 -22.66 6.28
N ARG A 644 29.51 -23.19 7.50
CA ARG A 644 29.12 -22.53 8.76
C ARG A 644 29.75 -21.16 8.93
N GLN A 645 31.01 -21.04 8.53
CA GLN A 645 31.84 -19.84 8.69
C GLN A 645 31.72 -18.87 7.49
N THR A 646 30.95 -19.24 6.46
CA THR A 646 30.57 -18.39 5.34
C THR A 646 29.19 -17.74 5.58
N GLN A 647 28.39 -18.31 6.48
CA GLN A 647 27.08 -17.80 6.84
C GLN A 647 27.17 -16.54 7.74
N ASP A 648 26.11 -15.74 7.71
CA ASP A 648 25.89 -14.71 8.73
C ASP A 648 25.65 -15.36 10.10
N THR A 649 25.89 -14.61 11.18
CA THR A 649 25.81 -15.08 12.58
C THR A 649 24.50 -15.81 12.89
N ASN A 650 23.38 -15.32 12.36
CA ASN A 650 22.07 -15.94 12.61
C ASN A 650 21.95 -17.36 12.03
N ASP A 651 22.44 -17.57 10.80
CA ASP A 651 22.48 -18.90 10.18
C ASP A 651 23.57 -19.77 10.83
N ARG A 652 24.71 -19.19 11.27
CA ARG A 652 25.79 -19.90 11.97
C ARG A 652 25.35 -20.56 13.30
N TYR A 653 24.34 -20.00 13.96
CA TYR A 653 23.80 -20.51 15.24
C TYR A 653 22.35 -20.98 15.14
N LEU A 654 21.77 -21.04 13.95
CA LEU A 654 20.39 -21.48 13.72
C LEU A 654 19.36 -20.76 14.61
N ALA A 655 19.62 -19.49 14.96
CA ALA A 655 18.77 -18.68 15.82
C ALA A 655 19.05 -17.18 15.61
N ASN A 656 18.04 -16.30 15.75
CA ASN A 656 18.33 -14.86 15.66
C ASN A 656 18.94 -14.36 16.96
N VAL A 657 20.08 -13.68 16.86
CA VAL A 657 20.64 -12.92 17.96
C VAL A 657 19.73 -11.74 18.34
N GLN A 658 19.62 -11.47 19.64
CA GLN A 658 18.85 -10.38 20.26
C GLN A 658 19.79 -9.27 20.74
N ARG A 659 19.21 -8.17 21.25
CA ARG A 659 19.95 -6.95 21.62
C ARG A 659 20.98 -7.15 22.72
N ASP A 660 20.74 -8.10 23.61
CA ASP A 660 21.58 -8.49 24.75
C ASP A 660 22.52 -9.66 24.42
N GLY A 661 22.55 -10.14 23.17
CA GLY A 661 23.33 -11.30 22.76
C GLY A 661 22.64 -12.65 23.03
N THR A 662 21.42 -12.66 23.58
CA THR A 662 20.59 -13.88 23.65
C THR A 662 19.98 -14.21 22.29
N TYR A 663 19.22 -15.29 22.20
CA TYR A 663 18.68 -15.83 20.96
C TYR A 663 17.16 -16.02 21.01
N SER A 664 16.54 -16.08 19.83
CA SER A 664 15.13 -16.43 19.66
C SER A 664 14.94 -17.88 19.23
N VAL A 665 13.90 -18.50 19.77
CA VAL A 665 13.46 -19.86 19.45
C VAL A 665 12.07 -19.76 18.84
N VAL A 666 11.96 -20.17 17.57
CA VAL A 666 10.71 -20.04 16.81
C VAL A 666 10.44 -21.39 16.12
N PRO A 667 9.62 -22.27 16.74
CA PRO A 667 9.21 -23.50 16.10
C PRO A 667 8.31 -23.23 14.88
N ARG A 668 8.31 -24.15 13.92
CA ARG A 668 7.45 -24.08 12.74
C ARG A 668 6.03 -24.53 13.10
N LEU A 669 5.04 -23.69 12.79
CA LEU A 669 3.61 -23.99 12.97
C LEU A 669 2.89 -23.86 11.60
N PRO A 670 3.04 -24.82 10.67
CA PRO A 670 2.52 -24.69 9.30
C PRO A 670 1.06 -24.20 9.26
N ALA A 671 0.79 -23.19 8.41
CA ALA A 671 -0.52 -22.53 8.29
C ALA A 671 -1.08 -21.88 9.59
N GLY A 672 -0.28 -21.82 10.65
CA GLY A 672 -0.70 -21.38 11.99
C GLY A 672 -1.31 -22.48 12.86
N GLU A 673 -1.22 -23.74 12.45
CA GLU A 673 -1.79 -24.87 13.20
C GLU A 673 -0.81 -25.41 14.25
N VAL A 674 -1.34 -25.73 15.43
CA VAL A 674 -0.62 -26.36 16.54
C VAL A 674 -1.56 -27.30 17.29
N THR A 675 -1.08 -28.48 17.67
CA THR A 675 -1.87 -29.42 18.48
C THR A 675 -1.93 -28.96 19.93
N PRO A 676 -2.96 -29.32 20.72
CA PRO A 676 -3.00 -29.02 22.15
C PRO A 676 -1.76 -29.53 22.92
N ALA A 677 -1.28 -30.73 22.59
CA ALA A 677 -0.06 -31.29 23.19
C ALA A 677 1.19 -30.49 22.80
N GLY A 678 1.34 -30.11 21.53
CA GLY A 678 2.45 -29.26 21.08
C GLY A 678 2.41 -27.87 21.72
N LEU A 679 1.23 -27.27 21.86
CA LEU A 679 1.05 -25.98 22.53
C LEU A 679 1.47 -26.04 24.00
N LYS A 680 1.15 -27.15 24.69
CA LYS A 680 1.60 -27.39 26.07
C LYS A 680 3.12 -27.42 26.16
N VAL A 681 3.79 -28.15 25.27
CA VAL A 681 5.26 -28.23 25.26
C VAL A 681 5.90 -26.86 25.02
N ILE A 682 5.34 -26.02 24.12
CA ILE A 682 5.83 -24.65 23.92
C ILE A 682 5.71 -23.85 25.24
N GLY A 683 4.58 -23.97 25.94
CA GLY A 683 4.37 -23.32 27.24
C GLY A 683 5.37 -23.78 28.30
N GLU A 684 5.55 -25.10 28.45
CA GLU A 684 6.50 -25.71 29.40
C GLU A 684 7.95 -25.24 29.13
N VAL A 685 8.37 -25.23 27.86
CA VAL A 685 9.69 -24.73 27.46
C VAL A 685 9.85 -23.24 27.77
N ALA A 686 8.84 -22.43 27.47
CA ALA A 686 8.91 -21.00 27.74
C ALA A 686 9.03 -20.71 29.24
N GLU A 687 8.29 -21.45 30.08
CA GLU A 687 8.33 -21.33 31.54
C GLU A 687 9.68 -21.77 32.11
N GLU A 688 10.16 -22.97 31.72
CA GLU A 688 11.41 -23.56 32.24
C GLU A 688 12.65 -22.68 31.97
N TYR A 689 12.72 -22.06 30.79
CA TYR A 689 13.86 -21.23 30.39
C TYR A 689 13.61 -19.72 30.58
N GLY A 690 12.46 -19.34 31.15
CA GLY A 690 12.09 -17.94 31.39
C GLY A 690 12.08 -17.08 30.12
N LEU A 691 11.50 -17.62 29.03
CA LEU A 691 11.50 -17.01 27.70
C LEU A 691 10.31 -16.06 27.53
N TYR A 692 10.55 -14.88 26.98
CA TYR A 692 9.49 -13.96 26.58
C TYR A 692 8.72 -14.55 25.39
N THR A 693 7.40 -14.65 25.49
CA THR A 693 6.53 -15.25 24.48
C THR A 693 5.67 -14.21 23.77
N LYS A 694 5.56 -14.34 22.44
CA LYS A 694 4.74 -13.44 21.63
C LYS A 694 4.11 -14.15 20.43
N ILE A 695 2.80 -13.96 20.27
CA ILE A 695 2.10 -14.33 19.04
C ILE A 695 2.38 -13.27 17.97
N THR A 696 2.81 -13.70 16.79
CA THR A 696 3.16 -12.79 15.69
C THR A 696 2.10 -12.76 14.60
N GLY A 697 2.11 -11.69 13.79
CA GLY A 697 1.25 -11.57 12.60
C GLY A 697 1.55 -12.60 11.51
N GLY A 698 2.53 -13.49 11.70
CA GLY A 698 2.81 -14.65 10.86
C GLY A 698 2.17 -15.96 11.34
N GLN A 699 1.28 -15.90 12.35
CA GLN A 699 0.68 -17.06 13.02
C GLN A 699 1.74 -18.00 13.62
N ARG A 700 2.65 -17.41 14.40
CA ARG A 700 3.71 -18.12 15.14
C ARG A 700 3.72 -17.70 16.60
N ILE A 701 4.28 -18.57 17.43
CA ILE A 701 4.63 -18.27 18.81
C ILE A 701 6.15 -18.15 18.86
N ASP A 702 6.63 -16.92 19.04
CA ASP A 702 8.06 -16.64 19.15
C ASP A 702 8.46 -16.62 20.63
N MET A 703 9.55 -17.28 20.97
CA MET A 703 10.16 -17.28 22.30
C MET A 703 11.52 -16.55 22.25
N PHE A 704 11.75 -15.59 23.14
CA PHE A 704 12.96 -14.75 23.15
C PHE A 704 13.69 -14.82 24.48
N GLY A 705 15.01 -14.57 24.46
CA GLY A 705 15.85 -14.55 25.68
C GLY A 705 16.58 -15.87 25.96
N ALA A 706 16.63 -16.79 25.00
CA ALA A 706 17.33 -18.06 25.15
C ALA A 706 18.85 -17.83 25.13
N LYS A 707 19.59 -18.37 26.10
CA LYS A 707 21.06 -18.29 26.09
C LYS A 707 21.62 -19.23 25.02
N LYS A 708 22.80 -18.90 24.48
CA LYS A 708 23.44 -19.68 23.41
C LYS A 708 23.56 -21.16 23.77
N GLN A 709 24.01 -21.44 24.99
CA GLN A 709 24.22 -22.78 25.55
C GLN A 709 22.94 -23.57 25.81
N ASP A 710 21.80 -22.89 25.98
CA ASP A 710 20.51 -23.54 26.27
C ASP A 710 19.79 -23.99 25.00
N LEU A 711 20.17 -23.45 23.84
CA LEU A 711 19.49 -23.72 22.57
C LEU A 711 19.39 -25.23 22.23
N PRO A 712 20.43 -26.06 22.35
CA PRO A 712 20.30 -27.49 22.06
C PRO A 712 19.27 -28.20 22.95
N ALA A 713 19.24 -27.92 24.26
CA ALA A 713 18.31 -28.53 25.20
C ALA A 713 16.86 -28.07 24.95
N ILE A 714 16.66 -26.79 24.66
CA ILE A 714 15.36 -26.24 24.26
C ILE A 714 14.84 -26.95 22.99
N TRP A 715 15.69 -27.03 21.95
CA TRP A 715 15.31 -27.66 20.69
C TRP A 715 15.14 -29.16 20.80
N GLU A 716 15.83 -29.85 21.72
CA GLU A 716 15.59 -31.26 22.00
C GLU A 716 14.15 -31.52 22.43
N LYS A 717 13.63 -30.73 23.38
CA LYS A 717 12.24 -30.83 23.84
C LYS A 717 11.25 -30.55 22.71
N LEU A 718 11.50 -29.51 21.91
CA LEU A 718 10.64 -29.14 20.79
C LEU A 718 10.65 -30.22 19.68
N VAL A 719 11.82 -30.77 19.33
CA VAL A 719 11.95 -31.82 18.32
C VAL A 719 11.30 -33.12 18.80
N ASN A 720 11.43 -33.48 20.08
CA ASN A 720 10.76 -34.64 20.66
C ASN A 720 9.23 -34.49 20.65
N ALA A 721 8.72 -33.26 20.70
CA ALA A 721 7.30 -32.94 20.53
C ALA A 721 6.84 -32.81 19.06
N GLY A 722 7.73 -33.06 18.09
CA GLY A 722 7.43 -33.06 16.66
C GLY A 722 7.59 -31.70 15.97
N PHE A 723 8.16 -30.69 16.63
CA PHE A 723 8.42 -29.40 16.00
C PHE A 723 9.70 -29.41 15.15
N GLU A 724 9.69 -28.58 14.11
CA GLU A 724 10.84 -28.28 13.27
C GLU A 724 11.25 -26.80 13.39
N SER A 725 12.41 -26.45 12.84
CA SER A 725 12.86 -25.06 12.74
C SER A 725 11.89 -24.20 11.95
N GLY A 726 11.45 -23.09 12.56
CA GLY A 726 10.75 -22.02 11.83
C GLY A 726 11.65 -21.30 10.84
N HIS A 727 12.97 -21.53 10.84
CA HIS A 727 13.96 -20.81 10.04
C HIS A 727 13.83 -19.28 10.22
N ALA A 728 13.45 -18.86 11.42
CA ALA A 728 13.29 -17.44 11.76
C ALA A 728 14.63 -16.69 11.74
N TYR A 729 15.77 -17.37 11.66
CA TYR A 729 17.11 -16.79 11.50
C TYR A 729 17.48 -16.60 10.03
N GLY A 730 17.21 -17.61 9.20
CA GLY A 730 17.66 -17.63 7.82
C GLY A 730 17.00 -16.61 6.91
N LYS A 731 17.68 -16.29 5.80
CA LYS A 731 17.06 -15.71 4.60
C LYS A 731 16.34 -16.82 3.83
N ALA A 732 15.21 -17.23 4.38
CA ALA A 732 14.39 -18.36 3.91
C ALA A 732 12.89 -18.04 3.97
N LEU A 733 12.04 -19.00 3.58
CA LEU A 733 10.61 -18.91 3.84
C LEU A 733 10.36 -18.84 5.35
N ARG A 734 9.75 -17.74 5.80
CA ARG A 734 9.42 -17.55 7.22
C ARG A 734 8.09 -18.16 7.63
N THR A 735 7.05 -17.95 6.83
CA THR A 735 5.69 -18.42 7.12
C THR A 735 4.83 -18.34 5.88
N VAL A 736 3.80 -19.20 5.81
CA VAL A 736 2.65 -19.01 4.93
C VAL A 736 1.43 -18.77 5.81
N LYS A 737 1.00 -17.51 5.92
CA LYS A 737 -0.17 -17.13 6.71
C LYS A 737 -1.43 -17.65 6.04
N SER A 738 -2.34 -18.25 6.80
CA SER A 738 -3.62 -18.73 6.29
C SER A 738 -4.80 -18.09 7.00
N CYS A 739 -5.96 -18.02 6.36
CA CYS A 739 -7.21 -17.94 7.11
C CYS A 739 -7.78 -19.35 7.29
N VAL A 740 -8.78 -19.50 8.15
CA VAL A 740 -9.40 -20.80 8.46
C VAL A 740 -10.15 -21.45 7.27
N GLY A 741 -10.24 -20.75 6.13
CA GLY A 741 -10.71 -21.31 4.86
C GLY A 741 -12.13 -21.83 4.85
N SER A 742 -12.46 -22.66 3.85
CA SER A 742 -13.73 -23.39 3.75
C SER A 742 -13.93 -24.41 4.89
N THR A 743 -12.88 -24.76 5.63
CA THR A 743 -12.95 -25.68 6.77
C THR A 743 -13.82 -25.14 7.91
N TRP A 744 -13.75 -23.82 8.18
CA TRP A 744 -14.47 -23.21 9.31
C TRP A 744 -15.17 -21.89 8.98
N CYS A 745 -14.68 -21.11 8.02
CA CYS A 745 -15.25 -19.80 7.72
C CYS A 745 -16.50 -19.97 6.84
N ARG A 746 -17.63 -19.38 7.26
CA ARG A 746 -18.87 -19.34 6.47
C ARG A 746 -18.74 -18.67 5.09
N TYR A 747 -17.65 -17.93 4.85
CA TYR A 747 -17.33 -17.29 3.57
C TYR A 747 -16.21 -18.00 2.81
N GLY A 748 -15.64 -19.06 3.38
CA GLY A 748 -14.54 -19.79 2.77
C GLY A 748 -15.00 -20.51 1.51
N VAL A 749 -14.31 -20.25 0.42
CA VAL A 749 -14.52 -20.88 -0.90
C VAL A 749 -13.51 -22.01 -1.09
N GLY A 750 -12.24 -21.74 -0.80
CA GLY A 750 -11.15 -22.71 -0.90
C GLY A 750 -10.58 -23.13 0.45
N ASP A 751 -9.99 -24.33 0.47
CA ASP A 751 -9.19 -24.84 1.59
C ASP A 751 -7.85 -24.10 1.66
N SER A 752 -7.86 -22.93 2.33
CA SER A 752 -6.65 -22.13 2.50
C SER A 752 -5.70 -22.69 3.54
N VAL A 753 -6.20 -23.43 4.53
CA VAL A 753 -5.35 -24.01 5.58
C VAL A 753 -4.50 -25.13 4.98
N GLY A 754 -5.13 -26.09 4.30
CA GLY A 754 -4.42 -27.21 3.68
C GLY A 754 -3.47 -26.77 2.57
N LEU A 755 -3.82 -25.75 1.78
CA LEU A 755 -2.90 -25.20 0.78
C LEU A 755 -1.75 -24.40 1.41
N ALA A 756 -1.99 -23.59 2.45
CA ALA A 756 -0.91 -22.92 3.17
C ALA A 756 0.04 -23.93 3.83
N HIS A 757 -0.50 -25.01 4.39
CA HIS A 757 0.28 -26.08 5.01
C HIS A 757 1.18 -26.77 3.98
N GLU A 758 0.64 -27.11 2.81
CA GLU A 758 1.41 -27.69 1.70
C GLU A 758 2.53 -26.75 1.23
N LEU A 759 2.23 -25.47 0.98
CA LEU A 759 3.23 -24.50 0.51
C LEU A 759 4.31 -24.25 1.57
N GLU A 760 3.93 -24.15 2.83
CA GLU A 760 4.89 -23.96 3.90
C GLU A 760 5.79 -25.18 4.07
N THR A 761 5.24 -26.38 3.95
CA THR A 761 5.97 -27.64 4.01
C THR A 761 6.84 -27.86 2.78
N ARG A 762 6.41 -27.41 1.61
CA ARG A 762 7.17 -27.50 0.36
C ARG A 762 8.38 -26.59 0.39
N TYR A 763 8.22 -25.32 0.79
CA TYR A 763 9.31 -24.34 0.71
C TYR A 763 10.07 -24.13 2.03
N LYS A 764 9.85 -24.95 3.06
CA LYS A 764 10.65 -24.88 4.30
C LYS A 764 12.12 -25.18 4.01
N GLY A 765 13.01 -24.48 4.71
CA GLY A 765 14.46 -24.59 4.53
C GLY A 765 15.04 -23.90 3.28
N LEU A 766 14.22 -23.60 2.27
CA LEU A 766 14.69 -22.97 1.03
C LEU A 766 15.37 -21.62 1.30
N ARG A 767 16.68 -21.55 1.03
CA ARG A 767 17.47 -20.30 1.14
C ARG A 767 17.27 -19.43 -0.09
N ALA A 768 17.29 -18.12 0.14
CA ALA A 768 17.02 -17.11 -0.87
C ALA A 768 17.85 -15.84 -0.61
N PRO A 769 17.94 -14.91 -1.59
CA PRO A 769 18.66 -13.64 -1.43
C PRO A 769 18.18 -12.82 -0.23
N HIS A 770 16.90 -12.91 0.09
CA HIS A 770 16.32 -12.36 1.30
C HIS A 770 15.20 -13.27 1.86
N LYS A 771 14.80 -13.03 3.12
CA LYS A 771 13.62 -13.69 3.71
C LYS A 771 12.34 -13.30 2.95
N PHE A 772 11.45 -14.26 2.77
CA PHE A 772 10.16 -14.08 2.09
C PHE A 772 9.03 -14.76 2.88
N LYS A 773 7.79 -14.33 2.62
CA LYS A 773 6.57 -14.79 3.28
C LYS A 773 5.50 -15.09 2.23
N GLY A 774 4.67 -16.08 2.53
CA GLY A 774 3.48 -16.42 1.76
C GLY A 774 2.19 -16.05 2.49
N GLY A 775 1.08 -15.97 1.75
CA GLY A 775 -0.25 -15.95 2.34
C GLY A 775 -1.28 -16.67 1.48
N VAL A 776 -2.23 -17.37 2.11
CA VAL A 776 -3.31 -18.08 1.40
C VAL A 776 -4.64 -17.71 2.04
N SER A 777 -5.52 -17.10 1.27
CA SER A 777 -6.87 -16.73 1.69
C SER A 777 -7.91 -17.60 1.00
N GLY A 778 -8.82 -18.19 1.77
CA GLY A 778 -9.89 -19.02 1.24
C GLY A 778 -11.00 -18.24 0.54
N CYS A 779 -10.96 -16.91 0.48
CA CYS A 779 -11.88 -16.07 -0.30
C CYS A 779 -11.32 -14.65 -0.48
N VAL A 780 -12.02 -13.84 -1.27
CA VAL A 780 -11.70 -12.43 -1.59
C VAL A 780 -11.69 -11.47 -0.38
N ARG A 781 -12.19 -11.88 0.79
CA ARG A 781 -12.08 -11.10 2.03
C ARG A 781 -10.67 -11.06 2.61
N GLU A 782 -9.80 -11.93 2.12
CA GLU A 782 -8.35 -11.75 2.22
C GLU A 782 -7.80 -11.73 3.67
N CYS A 783 -8.43 -12.44 4.61
CA CYS A 783 -8.02 -12.40 6.03
C CYS A 783 -6.56 -12.84 6.28
N ALA A 784 -5.91 -13.52 5.32
CA ALA A 784 -4.51 -13.90 5.41
C ALA A 784 -3.53 -12.78 5.00
N GLU A 785 -4.00 -11.63 4.51
CA GLU A 785 -3.15 -10.56 3.95
C GLU A 785 -2.20 -11.10 2.86
N ALA A 786 -2.67 -12.07 2.05
CA ALA A 786 -1.96 -12.68 0.94
C ALA A 786 -1.31 -11.67 -0.03
N GLN A 787 -1.99 -10.56 -0.34
CA GLN A 787 -1.44 -9.50 -1.18
C GLN A 787 -0.37 -8.67 -0.45
N GLY A 788 -0.31 -8.69 0.87
CA GLY A 788 0.75 -8.04 1.64
C GLY A 788 2.05 -8.85 1.74
N LYS A 789 2.13 -10.04 1.14
CA LYS A 789 3.28 -10.96 1.25
C LYS A 789 4.03 -11.09 -0.08
N ASP A 790 5.23 -11.67 -0.04
CA ASP A 790 6.09 -11.83 -1.22
C ASP A 790 5.41 -12.68 -2.31
N PHE A 791 4.56 -13.65 -1.91
CA PHE A 791 3.57 -14.31 -2.77
C PHE A 791 2.24 -14.54 -2.01
N GLY A 792 1.14 -14.60 -2.76
CA GLY A 792 -0.20 -14.75 -2.21
C GLY A 792 -1.11 -15.61 -3.08
N LEU A 793 -1.98 -16.41 -2.48
CA LEU A 793 -3.05 -17.14 -3.16
C LEU A 793 -4.41 -16.74 -2.59
N ILE A 794 -5.38 -16.46 -3.47
CA ILE A 794 -6.76 -16.16 -3.06
C ILE A 794 -7.71 -17.07 -3.82
N ALA A 795 -8.53 -17.83 -3.09
CA ALA A 795 -9.48 -18.75 -3.71
C ALA A 795 -10.62 -18.01 -4.42
N THR A 796 -10.99 -18.55 -5.58
CA THR A 796 -12.19 -18.18 -6.34
C THR A 796 -13.10 -19.41 -6.47
N THR A 797 -14.29 -19.26 -7.06
CA THR A 797 -15.17 -20.40 -7.33
C THR A 797 -14.63 -21.33 -8.43
N LYS A 798 -13.64 -20.88 -9.22
CA LYS A 798 -13.06 -21.63 -10.34
C LYS A 798 -11.68 -22.20 -10.01
N GLY A 799 -10.97 -21.66 -9.02
CA GLY A 799 -9.63 -22.09 -8.66
C GLY A 799 -8.95 -21.12 -7.70
N TRP A 800 -7.73 -20.72 -8.04
CA TRP A 800 -6.88 -19.84 -7.25
C TRP A 800 -6.31 -18.71 -8.08
N ASN A 801 -6.40 -17.50 -7.57
CA ASN A 801 -5.66 -16.35 -8.09
C ASN A 801 -4.28 -16.31 -7.42
N VAL A 802 -3.23 -16.21 -8.23
CA VAL A 802 -1.84 -16.15 -7.81
C VAL A 802 -1.33 -14.72 -7.86
N TYR A 803 -0.80 -14.22 -6.76
CA TYR A 803 -0.24 -12.89 -6.61
C TYR A 803 1.25 -12.97 -6.24
N VAL A 804 2.07 -12.08 -6.78
CA VAL A 804 3.51 -12.02 -6.49
C VAL A 804 4.00 -10.58 -6.32
N GLY A 805 5.11 -10.40 -5.60
CA GLY A 805 5.76 -9.09 -5.50
C GLY A 805 5.26 -8.17 -4.39
N GLY A 806 4.59 -8.70 -3.37
CA GLY A 806 4.17 -7.90 -2.22
C GLY A 806 5.26 -7.75 -1.17
N ASN A 807 5.08 -6.82 -0.24
CA ASN A 807 5.99 -6.55 0.86
C ASN A 807 5.28 -5.83 2.02
N GLY A 808 5.25 -6.43 3.22
CA GLY A 808 4.80 -5.76 4.45
C GLY A 808 5.94 -5.11 5.25
N GLY A 809 6.89 -4.45 4.58
CA GLY A 809 8.09 -3.83 5.19
C GLY A 809 8.02 -2.30 5.27
N ALA A 810 9.17 -1.64 5.49
CA ALA A 810 9.28 -0.18 5.64
C ALA A 810 8.68 0.63 4.47
N LYS A 811 8.71 0.05 3.26
CA LYS A 811 7.98 0.54 2.08
C LYS A 811 6.97 -0.54 1.67
N PRO A 812 5.73 -0.50 2.21
CA PRO A 812 4.75 -1.54 1.93
C PRO A 812 4.33 -1.51 0.46
N ARG A 813 4.10 -2.69 -0.11
CA ARG A 813 3.68 -2.88 -1.51
C ARG A 813 2.71 -4.06 -1.57
N HIS A 814 1.63 -3.93 -2.32
CA HIS A 814 0.76 -5.08 -2.60
C HIS A 814 1.38 -5.94 -3.70
N ALA A 815 1.19 -7.25 -3.57
CA ALA A 815 1.45 -8.23 -4.60
C ALA A 815 0.43 -8.06 -5.71
N GLU A 816 0.86 -8.29 -6.95
CA GLU A 816 0.05 -8.12 -8.14
C GLU A 816 -0.30 -9.47 -8.74
N LEU A 817 -1.47 -9.54 -9.37
CA LEU A 817 -2.00 -10.76 -9.98
C LEU A 817 -1.12 -11.21 -11.15
N ILE A 818 -0.66 -12.46 -11.12
CA ILE A 818 0.15 -13.05 -12.20
C ILE A 818 -0.60 -14.14 -12.97
N ALA A 819 -1.50 -14.86 -12.30
CA ALA A 819 -2.39 -15.84 -12.90
C ALA A 819 -3.73 -15.90 -12.16
N GLU A 820 -4.80 -16.17 -12.88
CA GLU A 820 -6.17 -16.17 -12.35
C GLU A 820 -6.84 -17.53 -12.56
N ASP A 821 -7.74 -17.88 -11.63
CA ASP A 821 -8.60 -19.08 -11.71
C ASP A 821 -7.86 -20.39 -12.00
N VAL A 822 -6.59 -20.51 -11.58
CA VAL A 822 -5.78 -21.71 -11.85
C VAL A 822 -6.03 -22.82 -10.82
N THR A 823 -5.75 -24.06 -11.20
CA THR A 823 -5.83 -25.18 -10.25
C THR A 823 -4.77 -25.06 -9.15
N ARG A 824 -4.99 -25.74 -8.01
CA ARG A 824 -4.01 -25.84 -6.91
C ARG A 824 -2.63 -26.27 -7.39
N ARG A 825 -2.57 -27.24 -8.31
CA ARG A 825 -1.32 -27.77 -8.88
C ARG A 825 -0.60 -26.74 -9.75
N GLU A 826 -1.33 -26.00 -10.57
CA GLU A 826 -0.77 -24.94 -11.42
C GLU A 826 -0.28 -23.76 -10.57
N ALA A 827 -1.01 -23.37 -9.52
CA ALA A 827 -0.58 -22.34 -8.59
C ALA A 827 0.78 -22.69 -7.96
N ILE A 828 0.98 -23.94 -7.53
CA ILE A 828 2.27 -24.41 -6.99
C ILE A 828 3.37 -24.31 -8.04
N LYS A 829 3.13 -24.74 -9.28
CA LYS A 829 4.13 -24.63 -10.36
C LYS A 829 4.54 -23.19 -10.64
N ILE A 830 3.57 -22.26 -10.68
CA ILE A 830 3.86 -20.84 -10.89
C ILE A 830 4.73 -20.31 -9.74
N LEU A 831 4.43 -20.71 -8.50
CA LEU A 831 5.23 -20.34 -7.33
C LEU A 831 6.63 -20.96 -7.35
N ASP A 832 6.77 -22.24 -7.73
CA ASP A 832 8.08 -22.90 -7.91
C ASP A 832 8.96 -22.09 -8.86
N ARG A 833 8.41 -21.73 -10.04
CA ARG A 833 9.10 -20.94 -11.06
C ARG A 833 9.44 -19.54 -10.56
N PHE A 834 8.48 -18.85 -9.94
CA PHE A 834 8.68 -17.51 -9.37
C PHE A 834 9.83 -17.49 -8.36
N ILE A 835 9.80 -18.41 -7.40
CA ILE A 835 10.78 -18.46 -6.31
C ILE A 835 12.17 -18.80 -6.85
N LEU A 836 12.31 -19.83 -7.70
CA LEU A 836 13.60 -20.19 -8.29
C LEU A 836 14.17 -19.08 -9.17
N PHE A 837 13.31 -18.45 -9.98
CA PHE A 837 13.75 -17.37 -10.85
C PHE A 837 14.21 -16.14 -10.04
N TYR A 838 13.50 -15.80 -8.95
CA TYR A 838 13.94 -14.79 -7.99
C TYR A 838 15.28 -15.14 -7.33
N ILE A 839 15.45 -16.38 -6.84
CA ILE A 839 16.70 -16.84 -6.20
C ILE A 839 17.91 -16.67 -7.12
N ARG A 840 17.74 -16.97 -8.41
CA ARG A 840 18.79 -16.87 -9.43
C ARG A 840 19.15 -15.44 -9.79
N SER A 841 18.16 -14.56 -9.87
CA SER A 841 18.30 -13.28 -10.58
C SER A 841 18.31 -12.04 -9.69
N ALA A 842 17.83 -12.11 -8.45
CA ALA A 842 17.84 -10.97 -7.55
C ALA A 842 19.23 -10.71 -6.95
N ASP A 843 19.48 -9.46 -6.56
CA ASP A 843 20.73 -9.08 -5.87
C ASP A 843 20.70 -9.51 -4.38
N LYS A 844 21.84 -9.43 -3.69
CA LYS A 844 21.99 -9.72 -2.27
C LYS A 844 21.01 -8.88 -1.44
N LEU A 845 20.34 -9.51 -0.47
CA LEU A 845 19.40 -8.86 0.44
C LEU A 845 18.22 -8.12 -0.25
N GLU A 846 17.96 -8.38 -1.53
CA GLU A 846 16.88 -7.75 -2.27
C GLU A 846 15.54 -8.44 -2.03
N ARG A 847 14.48 -7.68 -1.76
CA ARG A 847 13.10 -8.21 -1.63
C ARG A 847 12.48 -8.43 -3.01
N THR A 848 11.59 -9.42 -3.12
CA THR A 848 10.87 -9.75 -4.37
C THR A 848 10.20 -8.53 -5.00
N ALA A 849 9.54 -7.69 -4.20
CA ALA A 849 8.94 -6.43 -4.63
C ALA A 849 9.92 -5.52 -5.41
N ARG A 850 11.10 -5.26 -4.85
CA ARG A 850 12.12 -4.38 -5.45
C ARG A 850 12.79 -5.02 -6.66
N TRP A 851 12.97 -6.33 -6.61
CA TRP A 851 13.47 -7.11 -7.73
C TRP A 851 12.53 -7.02 -8.95
N ILE A 852 11.20 -7.17 -8.76
CA ILE A 852 10.23 -7.04 -9.86
C ILE A 852 10.22 -5.63 -10.44
N GLU A 853 10.32 -4.59 -9.61
CA GLU A 853 10.36 -3.19 -10.08
C GLU A 853 11.56 -2.92 -11.00
N LYS A 854 12.70 -3.57 -10.76
CA LYS A 854 13.90 -3.47 -11.59
C LYS A 854 13.94 -4.47 -12.75
N PHE A 855 13.07 -5.49 -12.73
CA PHE A 855 13.06 -6.52 -13.75
C PHE A 855 12.65 -5.90 -15.10
N PRO A 856 13.35 -6.19 -16.21
CA PRO A 856 12.97 -5.67 -17.53
C PRO A 856 11.52 -6.01 -17.88
N GLY A 857 10.71 -4.98 -18.15
CA GLY A 857 9.26 -5.14 -18.40
C GLY A 857 8.40 -5.34 -17.14
N GLY A 858 8.99 -5.20 -15.95
CA GLY A 858 8.32 -5.32 -14.66
C GLY A 858 7.60 -6.65 -14.48
N LEU A 859 6.41 -6.61 -13.87
CA LEU A 859 5.57 -7.80 -13.70
C LEU A 859 5.16 -8.43 -15.05
N LYS A 860 4.92 -7.62 -16.09
CA LYS A 860 4.54 -8.12 -17.41
C LYS A 860 5.67 -8.97 -18.02
N GLY A 861 6.89 -8.45 -17.99
CA GLY A 861 8.07 -9.19 -18.44
C GLY A 861 8.28 -10.47 -17.63
N LEU A 862 8.05 -10.43 -16.31
CA LEU A 862 8.13 -11.62 -15.47
C LEU A 862 7.08 -12.67 -15.86
N LYS A 863 5.83 -12.25 -16.11
CA LYS A 863 4.74 -13.12 -16.54
C LYS A 863 5.08 -13.87 -17.84
N GLU A 864 5.65 -13.15 -18.82
CA GLU A 864 6.10 -13.76 -20.07
C GLU A 864 7.12 -14.89 -19.84
N VAL A 865 7.99 -14.76 -18.83
CA VAL A 865 9.01 -15.77 -18.52
C VAL A 865 8.45 -16.96 -17.74
N ILE A 866 7.69 -16.72 -16.67
CA ILE A 866 7.32 -17.79 -15.72
C ILE A 866 5.91 -18.38 -15.93
N VAL A 867 5.06 -17.69 -16.69
CA VAL A 867 3.72 -18.19 -17.07
C VAL A 867 3.73 -18.63 -18.52
N ASP A 868 4.15 -17.76 -19.44
CA ASP A 868 4.09 -18.01 -20.88
C ASP A 868 5.32 -18.77 -21.42
N ASP A 869 6.27 -19.11 -20.54
CA ASP A 869 7.51 -19.84 -20.83
C ASP A 869 8.30 -19.30 -22.04
N LYS A 870 8.35 -17.98 -22.21
CA LYS A 870 9.00 -17.30 -23.33
C LYS A 870 10.47 -17.71 -23.54
N LEU A 871 11.14 -18.15 -22.49
CA LEU A 871 12.55 -18.59 -22.53
C LEU A 871 12.72 -20.12 -22.61
N GLY A 872 11.64 -20.90 -22.50
CA GLY A 872 11.70 -22.37 -22.50
C GLY A 872 12.40 -22.98 -21.27
N ILE A 873 12.38 -22.29 -20.13
CA ILE A 873 13.11 -22.69 -18.90
C ILE A 873 12.20 -23.15 -17.76
N CYS A 874 10.87 -23.06 -17.92
CA CYS A 874 9.94 -23.34 -16.83
C CYS A 874 10.08 -24.78 -16.29
N GLN A 875 10.25 -25.76 -17.17
CA GLN A 875 10.41 -27.15 -16.76
C GLN A 875 11.72 -27.39 -15.99
N ASP A 876 12.79 -26.69 -16.34
CA ASP A 876 14.07 -26.77 -15.63
C ASP A 876 14.00 -26.08 -14.26
N LEU A 877 13.27 -24.96 -14.16
CA LEU A 877 12.99 -24.30 -12.87
C LEU A 877 12.19 -25.23 -11.95
N GLU A 878 11.16 -25.91 -12.47
CA GLU A 878 10.37 -26.90 -11.71
C GLU A 878 11.24 -28.08 -11.25
N ARG A 879 12.09 -28.62 -12.12
CA ARG A 879 12.99 -29.73 -11.77
C ARG A 879 14.02 -29.35 -10.70
N GLU A 880 14.59 -28.15 -10.79
CA GLU A 880 15.52 -27.64 -9.79
C GLU A 880 14.83 -27.39 -8.45
N MET A 881 13.61 -26.85 -8.44
CA MET A 881 12.83 -26.74 -7.21
C MET A 881 12.60 -28.11 -6.57
N GLU A 882 12.23 -29.12 -7.36
CA GLU A 882 11.98 -30.47 -6.85
C GLU A 882 13.20 -31.09 -6.16
N VAL A 883 14.41 -30.84 -6.68
CA VAL A 883 15.67 -31.26 -6.03
C VAL A 883 15.87 -30.53 -4.69
N LEU A 884 15.62 -29.22 -4.64
CA LEU A 884 15.82 -28.44 -3.41
C LEU A 884 14.82 -28.82 -2.31
N VAL A 885 13.53 -29.00 -2.65
CA VAL A 885 12.52 -29.40 -1.67
C VAL A 885 12.72 -30.85 -1.21
N GLY A 886 13.19 -31.73 -2.11
CA GLY A 886 13.48 -33.13 -1.80
C GLY A 886 14.71 -33.36 -0.92
N THR A 887 15.60 -32.38 -0.80
CA THR A 887 16.82 -32.45 0.04
C THR A 887 16.65 -31.84 1.43
N TYR A 888 15.45 -31.34 1.75
CA TYR A 888 15.18 -30.71 3.03
C TYR A 888 15.43 -31.64 4.22
N HIS A 889 16.04 -31.08 5.26
CA HIS A 889 16.17 -31.69 6.57
C HIS A 889 16.13 -30.60 7.65
N CYS A 890 15.57 -30.90 8.81
CA CYS A 890 15.57 -29.95 9.92
C CYS A 890 16.98 -29.80 10.51
N GLU A 891 17.52 -28.58 10.45
CA GLU A 891 18.88 -28.26 10.92
C GLU A 891 19.05 -28.52 12.42
N TRP A 892 18.05 -28.17 13.24
CA TRP A 892 18.05 -28.41 14.69
C TRP A 892 18.00 -29.89 15.06
N THR A 893 17.22 -30.70 14.32
CA THR A 893 17.19 -32.15 14.54
C THR A 893 18.57 -32.78 14.35
N LYS A 894 19.37 -32.27 13.40
CA LYS A 894 20.77 -32.71 13.18
C LYS A 894 21.74 -32.26 14.28
N VAL A 895 21.47 -31.15 14.97
CA VAL A 895 22.27 -30.67 16.09
C VAL A 895 21.95 -31.46 17.36
N VAL A 896 20.66 -31.61 17.67
CA VAL A 896 20.21 -32.31 18.89
C VAL A 896 20.70 -33.75 18.92
N ARG A 897 20.65 -34.45 17.77
CA ARG A 897 21.03 -35.88 17.68
C ARG A 897 22.54 -36.15 17.65
N ASP A 898 23.38 -35.13 17.73
CA ASP A 898 24.84 -35.26 17.62
C ASP A 898 25.56 -34.42 18.70
N PRO A 899 26.06 -35.06 19.76
CA PRO A 899 26.75 -34.38 20.86
C PRO A 899 27.99 -33.57 20.43
N ALA A 900 28.68 -33.97 19.35
CA ALA A 900 29.85 -33.22 18.88
C ALA A 900 29.43 -31.83 18.38
N ARG A 901 28.24 -31.72 17.78
CA ARG A 901 27.69 -30.47 17.26
C ARG A 901 27.12 -29.57 18.34
N GLN A 902 26.69 -30.12 19.47
CA GLN A 902 26.21 -29.32 20.59
C GLN A 902 27.34 -28.47 21.21
N LYS A 903 28.61 -28.91 21.12
CA LYS A 903 29.78 -28.15 21.60
C LYS A 903 29.90 -26.76 20.97
N ALA A 904 29.38 -26.61 19.76
CA ALA A 904 29.35 -25.35 19.02
C ALA A 904 28.54 -24.22 19.69
N PHE A 905 27.71 -24.56 20.69
CA PHE A 905 26.79 -23.65 21.37
C PHE A 905 27.26 -23.27 22.78
N ARG A 906 28.41 -23.78 23.25
CA ARG A 906 28.97 -23.40 24.55
C ARG A 906 29.23 -21.90 24.65
N GLN A 907 29.04 -21.34 25.85
CA GLN A 907 29.39 -19.96 26.11
C GLN A 907 30.91 -19.80 26.14
N PHE A 908 31.60 -20.66 26.91
CA PHE A 908 33.05 -20.69 27.01
C PHE A 908 33.59 -22.07 26.64
N ILE A 909 34.76 -22.12 26.01
CA ILE A 909 35.40 -23.40 25.66
C ILE A 909 36.33 -23.94 26.75
N ASN A 910 36.80 -23.07 27.66
CA ASN A 910 37.77 -23.41 28.70
C ASN A 910 37.14 -23.69 30.08
N THR A 911 35.83 -23.52 30.23
CA THR A 911 35.07 -23.78 31.45
C THR A 911 33.60 -24.06 31.12
N ASP A 912 32.92 -24.82 31.98
CA ASP A 912 31.48 -25.06 31.91
C ASP A 912 30.66 -24.00 32.68
N GLU A 913 31.32 -23.04 33.32
CA GLU A 913 30.67 -21.90 33.95
C GLU A 913 29.90 -21.05 32.93
N THR A 914 28.81 -20.42 33.37
CA THR A 914 28.06 -19.45 32.57
C THR A 914 28.11 -18.07 33.20
N GLN A 915 28.00 -17.03 32.39
CA GLN A 915 28.03 -15.64 32.85
C GLN A 915 26.91 -14.83 32.21
N GLU A 916 26.18 -14.07 33.02
CA GLU A 916 25.16 -13.15 32.53
C GLU A 916 25.80 -11.91 31.89
N VAL A 917 25.20 -11.42 30.82
CA VAL A 917 25.71 -10.28 30.04
C VAL A 917 24.74 -9.08 30.02
N SER A 918 23.55 -9.27 30.60
CA SER A 918 22.50 -8.25 30.73
C SER A 918 21.60 -8.59 31.91
N GLU A 919 21.16 -7.56 32.64
CA GLU A 919 20.06 -7.70 33.58
C GLU A 919 18.73 -7.93 32.86
N LYS A 920 17.79 -8.57 33.56
CA LYS A 920 16.41 -8.75 33.13
C LYS A 920 15.49 -7.84 33.93
N LEU A 921 14.45 -7.33 33.28
CA LEU A 921 13.36 -6.64 33.95
C LEU A 921 12.03 -7.36 33.69
N SER A 922 11.16 -7.30 34.69
CA SER A 922 9.79 -7.77 34.57
C SER A 922 8.92 -6.66 33.98
N GLU A 923 8.25 -6.94 32.88
CA GLU A 923 7.30 -6.04 32.24
C GLU A 923 6.16 -6.86 31.62
N ARG A 924 4.90 -6.49 31.93
CA ARG A 924 3.70 -7.24 31.50
C ARG A 924 3.78 -8.73 31.87
N GLU A 925 4.19 -9.02 33.10
CA GLU A 925 4.30 -10.38 33.65
C GLU A 925 5.33 -11.28 32.92
N GLN A 926 6.21 -10.71 32.10
CA GLN A 926 7.26 -11.44 31.39
C GLN A 926 8.63 -10.78 31.60
N GLN A 927 9.70 -11.55 31.42
CA GLN A 927 11.07 -11.04 31.51
C GLN A 927 11.54 -10.51 30.16
N ARG A 928 12.20 -9.35 30.14
CA ARG A 928 12.90 -8.82 28.95
C ARG A 928 14.26 -8.25 29.33
N PRO A 929 15.22 -8.14 28.40
CA PRO A 929 16.47 -7.43 28.67
C PRO A 929 16.21 -5.94 28.94
N VAL A 930 17.11 -5.33 29.72
CA VAL A 930 17.16 -3.88 29.90
C VAL A 930 17.42 -3.15 28.59
N ASP A 931 17.03 -1.87 28.56
CA ASP A 931 17.20 -1.03 27.37
C ASP A 931 18.69 -0.69 27.17
N TRP A 932 19.10 -0.44 25.92
CA TRP A 932 20.44 0.06 25.65
C TRP A 932 20.61 1.48 26.22
N PRO A 933 21.85 1.87 26.61
CA PRO A 933 22.13 3.23 27.06
C PRO A 933 21.74 4.26 26.00
N THR A 934 21.14 5.39 26.42
CA THR A 934 20.60 6.42 25.53
C THR A 934 21.69 7.13 24.71
N GLU A 935 22.89 7.27 25.28
CA GLU A 935 24.09 7.80 24.63
C GLU A 935 25.29 6.91 24.94
N SER A 936 25.94 6.40 23.89
CA SER A 936 27.24 5.75 24.00
C SER A 936 28.22 6.60 23.21
N GLY A 937 28.96 7.48 23.89
CA GLY A 937 30.08 8.19 23.27
C GLY A 937 31.12 7.22 22.69
N PRO A 938 32.10 7.74 21.92
CA PRO A 938 33.24 6.95 21.45
C PRO A 938 33.89 6.18 22.61
N LEU A 939 34.10 4.87 22.43
CA LEU A 939 34.72 4.01 23.44
C LEU A 939 35.94 3.32 22.85
N HIS A 940 37.10 3.65 23.42
CA HIS A 940 38.39 3.14 23.00
C HIS A 940 38.98 2.28 24.10
N PHE A 941 39.30 1.04 23.73
CA PHE A 941 40.04 0.11 24.58
C PHE A 941 41.41 -0.16 23.97
N SER A 942 42.44 -0.17 24.82
CA SER A 942 43.82 -0.40 24.49
C SER A 942 44.53 -1.13 25.64
N ILE A 943 45.57 -1.90 25.33
CA ILE A 943 46.44 -2.49 26.36
C ILE A 943 47.06 -1.46 27.30
N LEU A 944 47.13 -0.18 26.88
CA LEU A 944 47.61 0.94 27.68
C LEU A 944 46.65 1.35 28.81
N ASP A 945 45.40 0.90 28.76
CA ASP A 945 44.39 1.17 29.81
C ASP A 945 44.57 0.24 31.02
N VAL A 946 45.35 -0.85 30.87
CA VAL A 946 45.72 -1.74 31.97
C VAL A 946 46.82 -1.07 32.81
N ALA A 947 46.77 -1.27 34.13
CA ALA A 947 47.74 -0.71 35.07
C ALA A 947 49.19 -0.97 34.64
N LYS A 948 50.03 0.07 34.64
CA LYS A 948 51.41 0.03 34.09
C LYS A 948 52.32 -0.95 34.82
N GLU A 949 52.02 -1.19 36.10
CA GLU A 949 52.71 -2.12 36.99
C GLU A 949 52.28 -3.59 36.79
N ALA A 950 51.25 -3.86 36.00
CA ALA A 950 50.78 -5.22 35.75
C ALA A 950 51.80 -6.03 34.94
N VAL A 951 52.16 -7.22 35.43
CA VAL A 951 53.14 -8.11 34.77
C VAL A 951 52.44 -8.92 33.67
N TRP A 952 52.84 -8.74 32.42
CA TRP A 952 52.29 -9.48 31.27
C TRP A 952 53.06 -10.77 31.02
N GLU A 953 52.36 -11.91 31.04
CA GLU A 953 52.96 -13.24 30.89
C GLU A 953 52.23 -14.07 29.82
N TRP A 954 52.95 -15.02 29.22
CA TRP A 954 52.33 -16.02 28.34
C TRP A 954 51.55 -17.03 29.16
N ARG A 955 50.24 -17.07 28.98
CA ARG A 955 49.32 -17.97 29.71
C ARG A 955 48.61 -18.90 28.74
N ALA A 956 48.58 -20.19 29.03
CA ALA A 956 47.80 -21.16 28.27
C ALA A 956 46.30 -20.94 28.57
N VAL A 957 45.48 -20.77 27.54
CA VAL A 957 44.06 -20.38 27.72
C VAL A 957 43.05 -21.43 27.26
N CYS A 958 43.40 -22.24 26.26
CA CYS A 958 42.56 -23.34 25.76
C CYS A 958 43.40 -24.30 24.90
N LYS A 959 42.84 -25.46 24.57
CA LYS A 959 43.44 -26.36 23.58
C LYS A 959 43.19 -25.85 22.17
N TYR A 960 44.13 -26.10 21.25
CA TYR A 960 43.94 -25.72 19.85
C TYR A 960 42.81 -26.51 19.20
N SER A 961 42.69 -27.79 19.52
CA SER A 961 41.57 -28.66 19.10
C SER A 961 40.18 -28.14 19.51
N ASP A 962 40.05 -27.43 20.65
CA ASP A 962 38.79 -26.86 21.13
C ASP A 962 38.33 -25.64 20.30
N LEU A 963 39.23 -25.02 19.51
CA LEU A 963 38.88 -23.96 18.55
C LEU A 963 38.23 -24.50 17.27
N ASP A 964 38.07 -25.82 17.14
CA ASP A 964 37.53 -26.49 15.95
C ASP A 964 38.21 -25.98 14.65
N PRO A 965 39.55 -26.11 14.54
CA PRO A 965 40.31 -25.50 13.46
C PRO A 965 39.93 -26.12 12.12
N GLN A 966 39.45 -25.28 11.19
CA GLN A 966 39.10 -25.71 9.85
C GLN A 966 40.25 -25.54 8.87
N VAL A 967 40.21 -26.28 7.77
CA VAL A 967 41.25 -26.22 6.73
C VAL A 967 41.07 -24.99 5.84
N ASP A 968 39.84 -24.53 5.66
CA ASP A 968 39.46 -23.58 4.60
C ASP A 968 38.59 -22.41 5.10
N SER A 969 38.28 -22.32 6.40
CA SER A 969 37.51 -21.20 6.94
C SER A 969 37.90 -20.79 8.37
N PRO A 970 37.81 -19.50 8.76
CA PRO A 970 38.10 -19.08 10.12
C PRO A 970 37.17 -19.75 11.13
N SER A 971 37.70 -20.22 12.26
CA SER A 971 36.91 -20.71 13.40
C SER A 971 37.10 -19.79 14.61
N SER A 972 36.16 -19.83 15.55
CA SER A 972 36.20 -18.93 16.72
C SER A 972 35.52 -19.50 17.94
N ALA A 973 35.97 -19.02 19.09
CA ALA A 973 35.43 -19.36 20.41
C ALA A 973 35.58 -18.19 21.38
N THR A 974 34.87 -18.28 22.49
CA THR A 974 35.03 -17.37 23.64
C THR A 974 35.69 -18.13 24.79
N ILE A 975 36.64 -17.50 25.46
CA ILE A 975 37.24 -17.98 26.70
C ILE A 975 36.87 -17.04 27.85
N LYS A 976 36.79 -17.61 29.05
CA LYS A 976 36.65 -16.85 30.30
C LYS A 976 38.02 -16.69 30.97
N TYR A 977 38.39 -15.47 31.35
CA TYR A 977 39.62 -15.17 32.09
C TYR A 977 39.30 -14.19 33.21
N GLY A 978 39.18 -14.68 34.45
CA GLY A 978 38.59 -13.90 35.54
C GLY A 978 37.11 -13.62 35.26
N ASP A 979 36.72 -12.35 35.34
CA ASP A 979 35.39 -11.86 34.94
C ASP A 979 35.34 -11.38 33.47
N THR A 980 36.49 -11.36 32.77
CA THR A 980 36.63 -10.89 31.39
C THR A 980 36.39 -12.00 30.36
N GLN A 981 35.70 -11.67 29.27
CA GLN A 981 35.51 -12.55 28.12
C GLN A 981 36.45 -12.16 26.97
N ILE A 982 37.21 -13.14 26.47
CA ILE A 982 38.14 -12.94 25.35
C ILE A 982 37.67 -13.79 24.18
N ALA A 983 37.60 -13.17 23.00
CA ALA A 983 37.31 -13.83 21.74
C ALA A 983 38.63 -14.30 21.11
N VAL A 984 38.64 -15.56 20.64
CA VAL A 984 39.80 -16.19 20.01
C VAL A 984 39.37 -16.73 18.65
N TRP A 985 40.15 -16.43 17.61
CA TRP A 985 39.92 -16.88 16.24
C TRP A 985 41.12 -17.67 15.73
N ASN A 986 40.87 -18.82 15.12
CA ASN A 986 41.87 -19.53 14.31
C ASN A 986 41.61 -19.19 12.83
N ILE A 987 42.60 -18.59 12.18
CA ILE A 987 42.55 -18.24 10.76
C ILE A 987 43.45 -19.23 10.01
N PRO A 988 42.88 -20.11 9.15
CA PRO A 988 43.64 -21.13 8.45
C PRO A 988 44.80 -20.52 7.66
N GLY A 989 46.00 -21.08 7.84
CA GLY A 989 47.23 -20.58 7.20
C GLY A 989 47.79 -19.27 7.77
N ARG A 990 47.09 -18.56 8.68
CA ARG A 990 47.50 -17.25 9.22
C ARG A 990 47.63 -17.19 10.75
N GLY A 991 47.30 -18.28 11.43
CA GLY A 991 47.49 -18.45 12.88
C GLY A 991 46.30 -17.97 13.71
N VAL A 992 46.54 -17.73 15.00
CA VAL A 992 45.50 -17.37 15.98
C VAL A 992 45.47 -15.84 16.18
N ARG A 993 44.28 -15.27 16.35
CA ARG A 993 44.06 -13.88 16.78
C ARG A 993 43.22 -13.88 18.04
N ALA A 994 43.39 -12.86 18.89
CA ALA A 994 42.57 -12.71 20.09
C ALA A 994 42.30 -11.24 20.40
N ALA A 995 41.12 -10.98 20.94
CA ALA A 995 40.68 -9.65 21.37
C ALA A 995 39.62 -9.77 22.47
N GLN A 996 39.24 -8.65 23.09
CA GLN A 996 38.06 -8.63 23.96
C GLN A 996 36.83 -9.14 23.21
N ASN A 997 35.90 -9.82 23.89
CA ASN A 997 34.66 -10.29 23.27
C ASN A 997 33.57 -9.20 23.21
N MET A 998 33.71 -8.12 23.99
CA MET A 998 32.75 -7.03 24.04
C MET A 998 32.90 -6.06 22.86
N CYS A 999 31.81 -5.84 22.14
CA CYS A 999 31.69 -4.74 21.18
C CYS A 999 31.46 -3.41 21.93
N PRO A 1000 32.34 -2.41 21.78
CA PRO A 1000 32.29 -1.17 22.56
C PRO A 1000 31.09 -0.27 22.22
N HIS A 1001 30.47 -0.41 21.04
CA HIS A 1001 29.36 0.47 20.63
C HIS A 1001 28.09 0.36 21.51
N ARG A 1002 27.66 -0.85 21.85
CA ARG A 1002 26.48 -1.11 22.69
C ARG A 1002 26.76 -2.11 23.80
N ARG A 1003 28.04 -2.28 24.16
CA ARG A 1003 28.53 -3.18 25.21
C ARG A 1003 28.04 -4.62 25.09
N ALA A 1004 27.89 -5.10 23.85
CA ALA A 1004 27.39 -6.46 23.58
C ALA A 1004 28.55 -7.45 23.47
N PHE A 1005 28.51 -8.55 24.23
CA PHE A 1005 29.56 -9.58 24.30
C PHE A 1005 29.46 -10.61 23.16
N VAL A 1006 29.65 -10.15 21.92
CA VAL A 1006 29.31 -10.91 20.71
C VAL A 1006 30.43 -11.02 19.68
N LEU A 1007 31.63 -10.46 19.91
CA LEU A 1007 32.64 -10.37 18.85
C LEU A 1007 33.13 -11.74 18.36
N ALA A 1008 33.27 -12.74 19.25
CA ALA A 1008 33.63 -14.10 18.87
C ALA A 1008 32.68 -14.71 17.82
N ASP A 1009 31.41 -14.27 17.80
CA ASP A 1009 30.36 -14.74 16.89
C ASP A 1009 30.35 -13.97 15.55
N GLY A 1010 31.26 -12.98 15.42
CA GLY A 1010 31.48 -12.12 14.26
C GLY A 1010 32.13 -12.82 13.07
N LEU A 1011 31.91 -12.25 11.89
CA LEU A 1011 32.49 -12.72 10.64
C LEU A 1011 33.91 -12.15 10.50
N VAL A 1012 34.88 -13.02 10.28
CA VAL A 1012 36.27 -12.63 10.04
C VAL A 1012 36.47 -12.40 8.55
N GLY A 1013 36.96 -11.20 8.21
CA GLY A 1013 37.19 -10.75 6.84
C GLY A 1013 38.56 -10.13 6.67
N GLU A 1014 38.81 -9.66 5.45
CA GLU A 1014 40.03 -8.98 5.04
C GLU A 1014 39.67 -7.70 4.28
N ASP A 1015 40.28 -6.57 4.68
CA ASP A 1015 40.07 -5.29 4.03
C ASP A 1015 40.88 -5.17 2.72
N ASP A 1016 40.73 -4.05 2.01
CA ASP A 1016 41.41 -3.84 0.72
C ASP A 1016 42.94 -3.74 0.86
N LYS A 1017 43.46 -3.53 2.07
CA LYS A 1017 44.90 -3.50 2.40
C LYS A 1017 45.42 -4.87 2.84
N GLY A 1018 44.57 -5.89 2.88
CA GLY A 1018 44.94 -7.23 3.32
C GLY A 1018 44.92 -7.44 4.83
N ARG A 1019 44.38 -6.49 5.60
CA ARG A 1019 44.32 -6.57 7.07
C ARG A 1019 43.11 -7.35 7.52
N GLU A 1020 43.34 -8.24 8.48
CA GLU A 1020 42.30 -9.08 9.06
C GLU A 1020 41.45 -8.29 10.04
N TYR A 1021 40.13 -8.44 9.96
CA TYR A 1021 39.20 -7.81 10.88
C TYR A 1021 38.07 -8.75 11.28
N VAL A 1022 37.41 -8.44 12.40
CA VAL A 1022 36.13 -9.02 12.77
C VAL A 1022 35.01 -8.01 12.61
N SER A 1023 33.94 -8.42 11.92
CA SER A 1023 32.71 -7.63 11.82
C SER A 1023 31.77 -7.96 12.99
N CYS A 1024 31.37 -6.95 13.75
CA CYS A 1024 30.42 -7.12 14.85
C CYS A 1024 29.09 -7.73 14.34
N PRO A 1025 28.58 -8.83 14.93
CA PRO A 1025 27.33 -9.45 14.50
C PRO A 1025 26.12 -8.52 14.46
N LEU A 1026 26.03 -7.63 15.45
CA LEU A 1026 24.88 -6.74 15.66
C LEU A 1026 24.96 -5.46 14.84
N HIS A 1027 26.15 -4.86 14.76
CA HIS A 1027 26.32 -3.48 14.27
C HIS A 1027 27.11 -3.39 12.95
N LYS A 1028 27.69 -4.49 12.48
CA LYS A 1028 28.51 -4.56 11.25
C LYS A 1028 29.67 -3.55 11.20
N ARG A 1029 30.17 -3.17 12.38
CA ARG A 1029 31.41 -2.39 12.55
C ARG A 1029 32.61 -3.34 12.48
N ASN A 1030 33.66 -2.95 11.76
CA ASN A 1030 34.79 -3.81 11.44
C ASN A 1030 36.00 -3.40 12.29
N TYR A 1031 36.52 -4.33 13.10
CA TYR A 1031 37.65 -4.10 14.01
C TYR A 1031 38.87 -4.88 13.59
N ILE A 1032 40.01 -4.20 13.40
CA ILE A 1032 41.27 -4.82 12.98
C ILE A 1032 41.80 -5.76 14.08
N LEU A 1033 42.15 -7.00 13.72
CA LEU A 1033 42.55 -8.05 14.67
C LEU A 1033 44.05 -8.09 14.98
N SER A 1034 44.86 -7.17 14.44
CA SER A 1034 46.29 -7.12 14.75
C SER A 1034 46.54 -6.76 16.23
N ALA A 1035 47.53 -7.42 16.84
CA ALA A 1035 48.03 -7.10 18.17
C ALA A 1035 49.03 -5.92 18.18
N LYS A 1036 49.47 -5.48 17.01
CA LYS A 1036 50.48 -4.43 16.84
C LYS A 1036 49.83 -3.06 16.63
N ALA A 1037 50.22 -2.09 17.43
CA ALA A 1037 49.68 -0.73 17.35
C ALA A 1037 50.03 -0.05 16.01
N GLU A 1038 51.21 -0.33 15.47
CA GLU A 1038 51.68 0.14 14.16
C GLU A 1038 50.83 -0.39 12.98
N GLU A 1039 50.09 -1.49 13.17
CA GLU A 1039 49.19 -2.07 12.17
C GLU A 1039 47.73 -1.62 12.36
N GLU A 1040 47.50 -0.56 13.14
CA GLU A 1040 46.17 -0.07 13.53
C GLU A 1040 45.34 -1.12 14.30
N GLY A 1041 46.02 -1.99 15.06
CA GLY A 1041 45.41 -3.03 15.87
C GLY A 1041 44.25 -2.53 16.74
N GLY A 1042 43.12 -3.23 16.68
CA GLY A 1042 41.92 -2.93 17.45
C GLY A 1042 41.06 -1.77 16.93
N LYS A 1043 41.55 -0.94 15.98
CA LYS A 1043 40.78 0.20 15.49
C LYS A 1043 39.55 -0.22 14.69
N CYS A 1044 38.45 0.50 14.90
CA CYS A 1044 37.23 0.38 14.10
C CYS A 1044 37.37 1.17 12.79
N ASN A 1045 36.69 0.73 11.74
CA ASN A 1045 36.67 1.39 10.42
C ASN A 1045 36.07 2.81 10.43
N ASP A 1046 35.26 3.17 11.43
CA ASP A 1046 34.72 4.51 11.61
C ASP A 1046 35.56 5.42 12.53
N GLY A 1047 36.55 4.87 13.23
CA GLY A 1047 37.45 5.60 14.12
C GLY A 1047 36.86 5.98 15.49
N ASP A 1048 35.56 5.79 15.73
CA ASP A 1048 34.90 6.15 17.00
C ASP A 1048 35.10 5.08 18.09
N TYR A 1049 35.61 3.91 17.72
CA TYR A 1049 35.72 2.78 18.63
C TYR A 1049 37.04 2.02 18.44
N SER A 1050 37.54 1.41 19.51
CA SER A 1050 38.60 0.41 19.43
C SER A 1050 38.37 -0.74 20.40
N ILE A 1051 38.94 -1.90 20.08
CA ILE A 1051 38.94 -3.09 20.93
C ILE A 1051 40.37 -3.42 21.36
N MET A 1052 40.53 -3.94 22.57
CA MET A 1052 41.80 -4.48 23.02
C MET A 1052 42.11 -5.80 22.29
N THR A 1053 43.25 -5.86 21.62
CA THR A 1053 43.79 -7.06 20.98
C THR A 1053 44.95 -7.63 21.79
N PHE A 1054 45.15 -8.94 21.73
CA PHE A 1054 46.16 -9.65 22.52
C PHE A 1054 47.16 -10.39 21.64
N GLU A 1055 48.43 -10.38 22.04
CA GLU A 1055 49.46 -11.21 21.40
C GLU A 1055 49.13 -12.70 21.62
N THR A 1056 49.28 -13.51 20.57
CA THR A 1056 48.95 -14.93 20.58
C THR A 1056 50.18 -15.77 20.21
N LYS A 1057 50.29 -16.97 20.79
CA LYS A 1057 51.28 -17.97 20.43
C LYS A 1057 50.61 -19.35 20.40
N LEU A 1058 50.80 -20.08 19.30
CA LEU A 1058 50.28 -21.43 19.13
C LEU A 1058 51.41 -22.45 19.34
N ASP A 1059 51.23 -23.37 20.28
CA ASP A 1059 52.07 -24.57 20.42
C ASP A 1059 51.31 -25.76 19.86
N LYS A 1060 51.64 -26.15 18.63
CA LYS A 1060 50.98 -27.26 17.94
C LYS A 1060 51.35 -28.62 18.53
N ASP A 1061 52.54 -28.74 19.11
CA ASP A 1061 53.05 -30.01 19.63
C ASP A 1061 52.34 -30.36 20.95
N GLN A 1062 52.02 -29.34 21.75
CA GLN A 1062 51.29 -29.49 23.01
C GLN A 1062 49.76 -29.32 22.88
N ASP A 1063 49.25 -29.02 21.67
CA ASP A 1063 47.84 -28.69 21.42
C ASP A 1063 47.34 -27.51 22.29
N LEU A 1064 48.17 -26.47 22.49
CA LEU A 1064 47.87 -25.34 23.38
C LEU A 1064 47.90 -23.98 22.68
N VAL A 1065 46.95 -23.13 23.03
CA VAL A 1065 46.91 -21.72 22.64
C VAL A 1065 47.32 -20.86 23.83
N PHE A 1066 48.32 -20.01 23.62
CA PHE A 1066 48.81 -19.05 24.61
C PHE A 1066 48.43 -17.62 24.23
N LEU A 1067 47.99 -16.86 25.22
CA LEU A 1067 47.79 -15.41 25.11
C LEU A 1067 48.73 -14.70 26.08
N LYS A 1068 49.25 -13.55 25.68
CA LYS A 1068 50.01 -12.67 26.58
C LYS A 1068 49.01 -11.82 27.37
N LEU A 1069 48.86 -12.14 28.66
CA LEU A 1069 47.82 -11.56 29.52
C LEU A 1069 48.41 -11.09 30.86
N PRO A 1070 47.87 -10.03 31.46
CA PRO A 1070 48.21 -9.61 32.82
C PRO A 1070 47.47 -10.47 33.87
N PRO A 1071 47.68 -10.29 35.19
CA PRO A 1071 46.82 -10.88 36.22
C PRO A 1071 45.34 -10.55 35.99
N THR A 1072 44.45 -11.45 36.40
CA THR A 1072 43.00 -11.33 36.20
C THR A 1072 42.44 -10.03 36.76
N GLU A 1073 42.92 -9.61 37.93
CA GLU A 1073 42.47 -8.39 38.62
C GLU A 1073 42.76 -7.13 37.79
N ALA A 1074 43.92 -7.09 37.13
CA ALA A 1074 44.34 -5.95 36.31
C ALA A 1074 43.52 -5.86 35.01
N LEU A 1075 43.18 -7.00 34.40
CA LEU A 1075 42.35 -7.01 33.19
C LEU A 1075 40.89 -6.72 33.51
N ASP A 1076 40.36 -7.31 34.59
CA ASP A 1076 38.97 -7.14 35.03
C ASP A 1076 38.65 -5.70 35.44
N ALA A 1077 39.63 -4.95 35.97
CA ALA A 1077 39.47 -3.52 36.22
C ALA A 1077 39.07 -2.72 34.97
N VAL A 1078 39.47 -3.19 33.78
CA VAL A 1078 39.20 -2.55 32.50
C VAL A 1078 38.06 -3.22 31.74
N LEU A 1079 38.05 -4.55 31.61
CA LEU A 1079 37.21 -5.31 30.67
C LEU A 1079 36.23 -6.31 31.33
N SER A 1080 36.07 -6.28 32.65
CA SER A 1080 35.15 -7.20 33.35
C SER A 1080 33.73 -7.16 32.79
N THR A 1081 33.12 -8.33 32.64
CA THR A 1081 31.74 -8.45 32.16
C THR A 1081 30.77 -7.78 33.12
N SER A 1082 30.97 -7.94 34.43
CA SER A 1082 30.09 -7.37 35.47
C SER A 1082 30.08 -5.84 35.47
N LYS A 1083 31.18 -5.21 35.05
CA LYS A 1083 31.29 -3.76 34.89
C LYS A 1083 30.54 -3.25 33.66
N TRP A 1084 30.61 -3.99 32.55
CA TRP A 1084 30.09 -3.52 31.26
C TRP A 1084 28.76 -4.15 30.83
N MET A 1085 28.25 -5.15 31.56
CA MET A 1085 26.94 -5.74 31.30
C MET A 1085 25.84 -4.67 31.33
N LEU A 1086 24.78 -4.89 30.54
CA LEU A 1086 23.67 -3.95 30.48
C LEU A 1086 22.89 -3.96 31.81
N ARG A 1087 22.64 -2.77 32.38
CA ARG A 1087 21.90 -2.56 33.65
C ARG A 1087 20.77 -1.55 33.48
N ARG A 1088 19.89 -1.43 34.47
CA ARG A 1088 18.84 -0.39 34.48
C ARG A 1088 19.43 1.01 34.50
N ALA A 1089 18.83 1.95 33.76
CA ALA A 1089 19.35 3.31 33.58
C ALA A 1089 19.64 4.08 34.88
N THR A 1090 18.85 3.88 35.94
CA THR A 1090 19.12 4.47 37.28
C THR A 1090 20.37 3.88 37.93
N GLU A 1091 20.58 2.57 37.82
CA GLU A 1091 21.78 1.91 38.36
C GLU A 1091 23.02 2.18 37.52
N GLU A 1092 22.87 2.44 36.21
CA GLU A 1092 23.97 2.84 35.34
C GLU A 1092 24.55 4.20 35.75
N SER A 1093 23.71 5.16 36.16
CA SER A 1093 24.14 6.43 36.74
C SER A 1093 24.89 6.24 38.06
N ASP A 1094 24.36 5.40 38.96
CA ASP A 1094 24.96 5.16 40.28
C ASP A 1094 26.25 4.34 40.21
N ALA A 1095 26.36 3.40 39.27
CA ALA A 1095 27.54 2.58 39.04
C ALA A 1095 28.67 3.38 38.34
N LEU A 1096 28.33 4.26 37.38
CA LEU A 1096 29.30 5.16 36.75
C LEU A 1096 29.78 6.25 37.72
N ALA A 1097 28.94 6.67 38.68
CA ALA A 1097 29.28 7.63 39.73
C ALA A 1097 30.10 7.02 40.89
N GLY A 1098 30.51 5.75 40.82
CA GLY A 1098 31.41 5.14 41.80
C GLY A 1098 30.84 5.10 43.22
N GLY A 1099 29.52 4.98 43.40
CA GLY A 1099 28.91 4.80 44.72
C GLY A 1099 29.09 5.97 45.69
N GLN A 1100 29.31 7.20 45.22
CA GLN A 1100 29.22 8.40 46.05
C GLN A 1100 28.03 9.26 45.63
N SER A 1101 26.97 9.24 46.44
CA SER A 1101 25.82 10.13 46.29
C SER A 1101 26.23 11.58 46.58
N HIS A 1102 26.34 12.42 45.55
CA HIS A 1102 26.23 13.87 45.73
C HIS A 1102 25.53 14.51 44.52
N SER A 1103 24.44 15.21 44.80
CA SER A 1103 23.80 16.20 43.93
C SER A 1103 24.83 17.25 43.51
N VAL A 1104 25.04 17.43 42.21
CA VAL A 1104 25.87 18.52 41.66
C VAL A 1104 24.94 19.59 41.07
N GLU A 1105 24.86 20.73 41.76
CA GLU A 1105 24.46 22.01 41.19
C GLU A 1105 25.54 22.47 40.20
N ILE A 1106 25.15 22.81 38.98
CA ILE A 1106 26.05 23.40 37.98
C ILE A 1106 26.16 24.91 38.26
N THR A 1107 27.29 25.33 38.80
CA THR A 1107 27.75 26.73 38.75
C THR A 1107 28.46 26.98 37.42
N GLY A 1108 28.12 28.08 36.76
CA GLY A 1108 28.77 28.54 35.52
C GLY A 1108 30.20 29.06 35.74
N PRO A 1109 30.97 29.31 34.66
CA PRO A 1109 32.40 29.58 34.73
C PRO A 1109 32.71 30.89 35.46
N LEU A 1110 33.68 30.85 36.37
CA LEU A 1110 34.25 32.02 37.02
C LEU A 1110 35.22 32.73 36.06
N ASP A 1111 35.07 34.06 35.99
CA ASP A 1111 35.88 34.98 35.20
C ASP A 1111 37.23 35.26 35.88
N MET A 1112 38.28 35.44 35.09
CA MET A 1112 39.70 35.33 35.48
C MET A 1112 40.31 36.56 36.18
N ASP A 1113 39.50 37.47 36.73
CA ASP A 1113 39.99 38.76 37.27
C ASP A 1113 39.63 39.05 38.74
N GLN A 1114 39.21 38.07 39.54
CA GLN A 1114 38.95 38.29 40.97
C GLN A 1114 39.59 37.25 41.89
N LEU A 1115 40.92 37.24 41.86
CA LEU A 1115 41.76 36.67 42.90
C LEU A 1115 42.74 37.74 43.38
N GLU A 1116 42.24 38.85 43.93
CA GLU A 1116 43.01 39.70 44.86
C GLU A 1116 42.14 40.77 45.56
N SER A 1117 42.26 40.84 46.90
CA SER A 1117 41.83 41.90 47.83
C SER A 1117 40.31 42.06 48.10
N SER A 1118 39.78 41.44 49.15
CA SER A 1118 39.76 41.87 50.57
C SER A 1118 38.57 42.77 50.98
N SER A 1119 37.68 42.18 51.77
CA SER A 1119 37.01 42.76 52.96
C SER A 1119 36.40 44.18 52.93
N GLY A 1120 35.08 44.27 53.19
CA GLY A 1120 34.50 45.38 53.96
C GLY A 1120 33.21 46.02 53.37
N PRO A 1121 32.10 46.13 54.13
CA PRO A 1121 30.78 46.49 53.58
C PRO A 1121 30.37 47.95 53.81
N LYS A 1122 29.48 48.50 52.95
CA LYS A 1122 28.24 49.25 53.33
C LYS A 1122 27.56 49.99 52.16
N ARG A 1123 26.22 49.81 52.12
CA ARG A 1123 25.12 50.80 51.93
C ARG A 1123 25.15 51.81 50.78
N GLY A 1124 23.99 51.95 50.12
CA GLY A 1124 23.43 53.27 49.80
C GLY A 1124 22.63 53.36 48.51
N SER A 1125 21.32 53.58 48.65
CA SER A 1125 20.27 53.72 47.64
C SER A 1125 20.21 55.07 46.91
N GLY A 1126 19.58 55.09 45.73
CA GLY A 1126 18.86 56.24 45.13
C GLY A 1126 19.02 56.30 43.60
N SER A 1127 18.06 56.69 42.76
CA SER A 1127 16.63 57.01 42.85
C SER A 1127 16.20 57.45 41.43
N VAL A 1128 14.97 57.09 41.00
CA VAL A 1128 14.04 57.91 40.17
C VAL A 1128 14.41 58.05 38.67
N THR A 1129 13.56 57.84 37.64
CA THR A 1129 12.15 58.24 37.35
C THR A 1129 11.67 57.53 36.07
N ALA A 1130 10.35 57.28 35.94
CA ALA A 1130 9.65 56.99 34.68
C ALA A 1130 8.99 58.28 34.12
N PRO A 1131 8.57 58.37 32.83
CA PRO A 1131 7.18 57.99 32.48
C PRO A 1131 6.83 57.54 31.02
N ILE A 1132 5.81 56.65 30.94
CA ILE A 1132 4.60 56.63 30.06
C ILE A 1132 4.64 56.23 28.54
N LYS A 1133 3.92 55.11 28.25
CA LYS A 1133 3.13 54.64 27.05
C LYS A 1133 3.85 54.52 25.69
N ALA A 1134 3.75 53.45 24.88
CA ALA A 1134 2.57 52.70 24.46
C ALA A 1134 2.92 51.38 23.70
N SER A 1135 2.01 50.40 23.78
CA SER A 1135 1.64 49.36 22.79
C SER A 1135 2.61 48.22 22.39
N CYS A 1136 1.97 47.05 22.22
CA CYS A 1136 2.33 45.88 21.41
C CYS A 1136 3.21 44.80 22.05
N GLY A 1137 2.60 43.62 22.19
CA GLY A 1137 3.22 42.37 21.74
C GLY A 1137 3.89 41.54 22.82
N GLU A 1138 3.08 40.90 23.68
CA GLU A 1138 3.45 39.59 24.22
C GLU A 1138 3.58 38.60 23.06
N ALA A 1139 4.70 37.89 23.00
CA ALA A 1139 4.68 36.44 23.16
C ALA A 1139 6.14 35.94 23.15
N SER A 1140 6.62 35.75 24.38
CA SER A 1140 7.54 34.69 24.74
C SER A 1140 7.11 33.37 24.11
N LEU A 1141 8.07 32.55 23.70
CA LEU A 1141 8.06 31.15 24.05
C LEU A 1141 9.50 30.63 24.11
N ASP A 1142 9.75 30.01 25.25
CA ASP A 1142 10.97 29.37 25.72
C ASP A 1142 11.41 28.19 24.86
N TRP A 1143 12.72 27.93 24.91
CA TRP A 1143 13.36 26.64 24.68
C TRP A 1143 14.14 26.30 25.94
#